data_AF-A0A381Z9I4-F1
#
_entry.id   AF-A0A381Z9I4-F1
#
_cell.length_a   1.000
_cell.length_b   1.000
_cell.length_c   1.000
_cell.angle_alpha   90.00
_cell.angle_beta   90.00
_cell.angle_gamma   90.00
#
_symmetry.space_group_name_H-M   'P 1'
#
loop_
_entity.id
_entity.type
_entity.pdbx_description
1 polymer ?
#
loop_
_entity_poly.entity_id
_entity_poly.type
_entity_poly.pdbx_seq_one_letter_code
_entity_poly.pdbx_strand_id
1 'polypeptide(L)'
;MAASLLRTRYGQTATSVLADVVRDAKAGNPLTPVTVVVTDHSHGLMLRRRLAARAGGLSAVDFVTLLDLARHLSTGSPLLTGRRPVSDAVVLAATRRLLADRPGAFGSVAEHPSVEQAIVSAHRNLCEVHPEALDRLAGLGSPLADLVELHRSLSERLHPAFHDERERADIAAARIADRSVTAPTVVLHLPGDLVASERRLVGALAAAGDLTAIVGDADGPDGSVHADPHLAVLAEVLDVEVPVAGPGVFRRRRVFRRWRLPGLRPSSLVVSTPEQEEGARHAVRRIVDAARSGTPLDRIAVVHPPSTDDARLIHERLTAADVPFHASGVRRLDETIVGRFLVGLLNLPDRDIRRADLEALMAAVPLWDPDHARVPDRAWAHLAARAGVVAGVDSWETRLNRLAAELDDEAEQEATDEARGWLVQRLADEAEQCRRLVAFVRRLHDALIEMADESSWSGRCRRTRRLVRDLLGSETARADWPPEETLAAEEAAAILDRLADLDDLEPDAPFRSFRGALVAELGHPVGRVGLTGVGVLVTSVDRAAGLDVDLVVVLGLAESSMPTRPAIDPLLSDDRRVAARTGLPTRHEHGARQHHAFLAALTAAEQVVLIQPRGDLRRSGDRPMSRWLLAEIEALAGHRLEPDELEHVDASWLHYVRSFTDALGRDKPATIQEYNLAWIVRTGGPAVRALRRADPVVDRGVEMLRSRRSSRFTRFDGNLAEVDLPSLDSTELSATRLEKWVTCPFAFFSEYVLGIRIVEEPSGRTDLAPLVRGSIIHRALDRLVVGEDADGTLPGHGEPWSTRQRARATGLLAEECDHAEGRGEAAHPRFWPSVR
;
A
#
# COMPACT_ATOMS: atom_id res chain seq x y z
N MET A 1 22.73 -0.70 -42.99
CA MET A 1 21.67 -1.48 -43.65
C MET A 1 20.34 -0.79 -43.34
N ALA A 2 19.21 -1.17 -43.94
CA ALA A 2 17.92 -0.54 -43.62
C ALA A 2 17.35 -1.12 -42.31
N ALA A 3 16.61 -0.31 -41.54
CA ALA A 3 15.81 -0.79 -40.42
C ALA A 3 14.83 -1.88 -40.90
N SER A 4 14.48 -2.82 -40.02
CA SER A 4 13.50 -3.87 -40.35
C SER A 4 12.46 -4.04 -39.26
N LEU A 5 11.23 -4.31 -39.67
CA LEU A 5 10.08 -4.52 -38.81
C LEU A 5 9.53 -5.93 -39.04
N LEU A 6 9.37 -6.70 -37.96
CA LEU A 6 8.90 -8.07 -37.96
C LEU A 6 7.67 -8.19 -37.09
N ARG A 7 6.67 -8.91 -37.61
CA ARG A 7 5.45 -9.27 -36.89
C ARG A 7 5.52 -10.72 -36.45
N THR A 8 5.12 -10.98 -35.22
CA THR A 8 5.08 -12.31 -34.62
C THR A 8 3.87 -12.42 -33.72
N ARG A 9 3.39 -13.65 -33.47
CA ARG A 9 2.49 -13.88 -32.34
C ARG A 9 3.22 -13.70 -31.01
N TYR A 10 2.52 -13.25 -29.97
CA TYR A 10 3.02 -13.25 -28.59
C TYR A 10 3.36 -14.68 -28.09
N GLY A 11 4.01 -14.78 -26.93
CA GLY A 11 4.43 -16.06 -26.37
C GLY A 11 5.74 -16.59 -26.93
N GLN A 12 5.89 -17.91 -26.89
CA GLN A 12 7.08 -18.64 -27.34
C GLN A 12 7.50 -18.29 -28.79
N THR A 13 6.55 -17.91 -29.64
CA THR A 13 6.82 -17.52 -31.04
C THR A 13 7.68 -16.26 -31.08
N ALA A 14 7.33 -15.22 -30.30
CA ALA A 14 8.10 -13.99 -30.23
C ALA A 14 9.52 -14.21 -29.68
N THR A 15 9.65 -15.05 -28.65
CA THR A 15 10.96 -15.44 -28.10
C THR A 15 11.81 -16.21 -29.11
N SER A 16 11.18 -17.05 -29.93
CA SER A 16 11.88 -17.80 -30.99
C SER A 16 12.36 -16.87 -32.11
N VAL A 17 11.53 -15.92 -32.55
CA VAL A 17 11.91 -14.90 -33.53
C VAL A 17 13.05 -14.05 -33.00
N LEU A 18 12.99 -13.63 -31.74
CA LEU A 18 14.10 -12.90 -31.09
C LEU A 18 15.41 -13.71 -31.14
N ALA A 19 15.36 -15.00 -30.80
CA ALA A 19 16.54 -15.86 -30.86
C ALA A 19 17.13 -15.99 -32.28
N ASP A 20 16.28 -16.00 -33.30
CA ASP A 20 16.71 -16.06 -34.70
C ASP A 20 17.32 -14.74 -35.16
N VAL A 21 16.70 -13.60 -34.82
CA VAL A 21 17.25 -12.26 -35.11
C VAL A 21 18.61 -12.05 -34.44
N VAL A 22 18.76 -12.44 -33.17
CA VAL A 22 20.04 -12.34 -32.45
C VAL A 22 21.11 -13.22 -33.11
N ARG A 23 20.75 -14.43 -33.54
CA ARG A 23 21.70 -15.34 -34.22
C ARG A 23 22.16 -14.76 -35.56
N ASP A 24 21.23 -14.20 -36.34
CA ASP A 24 21.53 -13.60 -37.63
C ASP A 24 22.39 -12.34 -37.49
N ALA A 25 22.09 -11.49 -36.49
CA ALA A 25 22.90 -10.31 -36.17
C ALA A 25 24.35 -10.68 -35.80
N LYS A 26 24.55 -11.83 -35.15
CA LYS A 26 25.89 -12.32 -34.80
C LYS A 26 26.70 -12.87 -35.97
N ALA A 27 26.05 -13.23 -37.07
CA ALA A 27 26.67 -13.75 -38.29
C ALA A 27 27.69 -14.90 -38.03
N GLY A 28 27.45 -15.73 -37.02
CA GLY A 28 28.32 -16.85 -36.62
C GLY A 28 29.47 -16.50 -35.67
N ASN A 29 29.68 -15.23 -35.29
CA ASN A 29 30.63 -14.82 -34.27
C ASN A 29 29.93 -14.61 -32.91
N PRO A 30 30.20 -15.45 -31.88
CA PRO A 30 29.57 -15.32 -30.57
C PRO A 30 29.85 -14.00 -29.83
N LEU A 31 30.94 -13.31 -30.18
CA LEU A 31 31.41 -12.08 -29.53
C LEU A 31 30.92 -10.80 -30.21
N THR A 32 30.18 -10.89 -31.31
CA THR A 32 29.53 -9.71 -31.90
C THR A 32 28.48 -9.16 -30.91
N PRO A 33 28.60 -7.89 -30.48
CA PRO A 33 27.68 -7.30 -29.51
C PRO A 33 26.30 -7.07 -30.13
N VAL A 34 25.25 -7.43 -29.40
CA VAL A 34 23.85 -7.16 -29.77
C VAL A 34 23.12 -6.60 -28.55
N THR A 35 22.44 -5.47 -28.73
CA THR A 35 21.63 -4.86 -27.67
C THR A 35 20.16 -5.16 -27.91
N VAL A 36 19.53 -5.91 -27.01
CA VAL A 36 18.10 -6.19 -27.02
C VAL A 36 17.41 -5.19 -26.11
N VAL A 37 16.55 -4.38 -26.68
CA VAL A 37 15.74 -3.41 -25.95
C VAL A 37 14.42 -4.07 -25.53
N VAL A 38 14.16 -4.07 -24.24
CA VAL A 38 12.96 -4.65 -23.60
C VAL A 38 12.19 -3.59 -22.82
N THR A 39 10.92 -3.88 -22.52
CA THR A 39 10.02 -2.99 -21.76
C THR A 39 10.40 -2.87 -20.28
N ASP A 40 10.89 -3.95 -19.66
CA ASP A 40 11.34 -3.95 -18.28
C ASP A 40 12.49 -4.95 -18.01
N HIS A 41 13.23 -4.71 -16.95
CA HIS A 41 14.43 -5.50 -16.61
C HIS A 41 14.10 -6.94 -16.22
N SER A 42 12.93 -7.19 -15.63
CA SER A 42 12.53 -8.54 -15.21
C SER A 42 12.27 -9.40 -16.43
N HIS A 43 11.53 -8.87 -17.40
CA HIS A 43 11.32 -9.50 -18.70
C HIS A 43 12.65 -9.74 -19.43
N GLY A 44 13.55 -8.74 -19.45
CA GLY A 44 14.89 -8.90 -20.03
C GLY A 44 15.70 -10.03 -19.42
N LEU A 45 15.69 -10.18 -18.09
CA LEU A 45 16.38 -11.27 -17.39
C LEU A 45 15.78 -12.64 -17.73
N MET A 46 14.45 -12.74 -17.79
CA MET A 46 13.75 -13.98 -18.16
C MET A 46 14.08 -14.40 -19.60
N LEU A 47 14.03 -13.46 -20.56
CA LEU A 47 14.42 -13.69 -21.94
C LEU A 47 15.88 -14.14 -22.03
N ARG A 48 16.79 -13.43 -21.35
CA ARG A 48 18.22 -13.79 -21.32
C ARG A 48 18.44 -15.24 -20.91
N ARG A 49 17.80 -15.69 -19.84
CA ARG A 49 17.91 -17.08 -19.35
C ARG A 49 17.36 -18.08 -20.36
N ARG A 50 16.23 -17.78 -21.00
CA ARG A 50 15.60 -18.66 -22.01
C ARG A 50 16.42 -18.77 -23.29
N LEU A 51 16.90 -17.65 -23.81
CA LEU A 51 17.78 -17.64 -24.97
C LEU A 51 19.07 -18.40 -24.68
N ALA A 52 19.68 -18.19 -23.50
CA ALA A 52 20.87 -18.92 -23.08
C ALA A 52 20.63 -20.43 -22.98
N ALA A 53 19.53 -20.87 -22.34
CA ALA A 53 19.17 -22.27 -22.21
C ALA A 53 18.94 -22.94 -23.57
N ARG A 54 18.27 -22.25 -24.50
CA ARG A 54 17.98 -22.77 -25.85
C ARG A 54 19.22 -22.84 -26.74
N ALA A 55 20.14 -21.87 -26.62
CA ALA A 55 21.34 -21.79 -27.43
C ALA A 55 22.54 -22.56 -26.85
N GLY A 56 22.45 -23.07 -25.62
CA GLY A 56 23.59 -23.67 -24.91
C GLY A 56 24.60 -22.65 -24.39
N GLY A 57 24.22 -21.36 -24.33
CA GLY A 57 25.06 -20.24 -23.92
C GLY A 57 24.68 -18.93 -24.62
N LEU A 58 24.90 -17.79 -23.95
CA LEU A 58 24.68 -16.46 -24.51
C LEU A 58 25.78 -15.50 -24.04
N SER A 59 26.58 -15.00 -24.98
CA SER A 59 27.67 -14.03 -24.77
C SER A 59 27.39 -12.72 -25.52
N ALA A 60 27.95 -11.58 -25.11
CA ALA A 60 27.84 -10.32 -25.88
C ALA A 60 26.41 -9.94 -26.31
N VAL A 61 25.41 -10.23 -25.47
CA VAL A 61 24.03 -9.77 -25.67
C VAL A 61 23.57 -9.07 -24.41
N ASP A 62 23.31 -7.77 -24.54
CA ASP A 62 22.82 -6.94 -23.44
C ASP A 62 21.31 -6.79 -23.54
N PHE A 63 20.63 -6.95 -22.41
CA PHE A 63 19.18 -6.72 -22.30
C PHE A 63 18.99 -5.46 -21.47
N VAL A 64 18.49 -4.42 -22.12
CA VAL A 64 18.41 -3.06 -21.56
C VAL A 64 17.05 -2.44 -21.86
N THR A 65 16.64 -1.44 -21.10
CA THR A 65 15.48 -0.60 -21.50
C THR A 65 15.92 0.51 -22.45
N LEU A 66 14.96 1.19 -23.10
CA LEU A 66 15.28 2.38 -23.90
C LEU A 66 15.95 3.47 -23.05
N LEU A 67 15.53 3.62 -21.79
CA LEU A 67 16.13 4.56 -20.86
C LEU A 67 17.60 4.21 -20.55
N ASP A 68 17.91 2.93 -20.33
CA ASP A 68 19.29 2.50 -20.09
C ASP A 68 20.17 2.70 -21.33
N LEU A 69 19.62 2.43 -22.51
CA LEU A 69 20.31 2.70 -23.78
C LEU A 69 20.55 4.21 -23.95
N ALA A 70 19.56 5.05 -23.67
CA ALA A 70 19.70 6.50 -23.68
C ALA A 70 20.77 6.97 -22.68
N ARG A 71 20.80 6.42 -21.46
CA ARG A 71 21.85 6.70 -20.46
C ARG A 71 23.24 6.35 -20.98
N HIS A 72 23.39 5.17 -21.59
CA HIS A 72 24.66 4.74 -22.16
C HIS A 72 25.12 5.67 -23.28
N LEU A 73 24.24 5.96 -24.25
CA LEU A 73 24.55 6.81 -25.41
C LEU A 73 24.79 8.28 -25.05
N SER A 74 24.14 8.77 -23.99
CA SER A 74 24.32 10.15 -23.51
C SER A 74 25.51 10.30 -22.54
N THR A 75 26.22 9.21 -22.21
CA THR A 75 27.33 9.24 -21.24
C THR A 75 28.45 10.16 -21.73
N GLY A 76 28.97 11.00 -20.83
CA GLY A 76 30.03 11.98 -21.15
C GLY A 76 29.58 13.16 -22.01
N SER A 77 28.28 13.35 -22.21
CA SER A 77 27.76 14.54 -22.90
C SER A 77 28.04 15.81 -22.07
N PRO A 78 28.61 16.87 -22.68
CA PRO A 78 28.80 18.15 -21.99
C PRO A 78 27.45 18.77 -21.57
N LEU A 79 26.37 18.46 -22.28
CA LEU A 79 25.01 18.96 -21.99
C LEU A 79 24.42 18.40 -20.68
N LEU A 80 24.93 17.26 -20.19
CA LEU A 80 24.49 16.62 -18.94
C LEU A 80 25.52 16.77 -17.81
N THR A 81 26.72 17.26 -18.11
CA THR A 81 27.81 17.32 -17.13
C THR A 81 27.46 18.31 -16.02
N GLY A 82 27.51 17.86 -14.77
CA GLY A 82 27.15 18.67 -13.59
C GLY A 82 25.64 18.77 -13.30
N ARG A 83 24.77 18.19 -14.15
CA ARG A 83 23.31 18.18 -13.96
C ARG A 83 22.84 16.84 -13.40
N ARG A 84 21.80 16.86 -12.57
CA ARG A 84 21.22 15.70 -11.87
C ARG A 84 19.90 15.24 -12.50
N PRO A 85 19.51 13.96 -12.41
CA PRO A 85 18.18 13.55 -12.85
C PRO A 85 17.10 14.22 -11.99
N VAL A 86 16.04 14.72 -12.63
CA VAL A 86 14.90 15.34 -11.93
C VAL A 86 13.99 14.28 -11.29
N SER A 87 13.51 14.53 -10.07
CA SER A 87 12.52 13.69 -9.37
C SER A 87 11.17 14.42 -9.25
N ASP A 88 10.10 13.70 -8.90
CA ASP A 88 8.80 14.34 -8.63
C ASP A 88 8.84 15.31 -7.48
N ALA A 89 9.57 14.98 -6.42
CA ALA A 89 9.74 15.89 -5.30
C ALA A 89 10.40 17.22 -5.73
N VAL A 90 11.38 17.17 -6.65
CA VAL A 90 12.00 18.37 -7.25
C VAL A 90 10.97 19.18 -8.04
N VAL A 91 10.20 18.54 -8.92
CA VAL A 91 9.16 19.21 -9.71
C VAL A 91 8.07 19.80 -8.80
N LEU A 92 7.68 19.09 -7.75
CA LEU A 92 6.69 19.52 -6.77
C LEU A 92 7.16 20.75 -5.99
N ALA A 93 8.39 20.75 -5.49
CA ALA A 93 9.00 21.90 -4.82
C ALA A 93 9.07 23.13 -5.74
N ALA A 94 9.54 22.94 -6.98
CA ALA A 94 9.57 24.00 -7.98
C ALA A 94 8.16 24.52 -8.33
N THR A 95 7.16 23.62 -8.40
CA THR A 95 5.75 23.96 -8.65
C THR A 95 5.19 24.83 -7.54
N ARG A 96 5.37 24.45 -6.28
CA ARG A 96 4.93 25.25 -5.12
C ARG A 96 5.51 26.64 -5.15
N ARG A 97 6.81 26.74 -5.41
CA ARG A 97 7.49 28.04 -5.45
C ARG A 97 6.94 28.93 -6.56
N LEU A 98 6.73 28.37 -7.75
CA LEU A 98 6.15 29.12 -8.87
C LEU A 98 4.70 29.52 -8.63
N LEU A 99 3.88 28.65 -8.01
CA LEU A 99 2.51 28.98 -7.65
C LEU A 99 2.44 30.06 -6.56
N ALA A 100 3.39 30.10 -5.63
CA ALA A 100 3.49 31.16 -4.63
C ALA A 100 3.89 32.51 -5.27
N ASP A 101 4.82 32.49 -6.21
CA ASP A 101 5.32 33.70 -6.89
C ASP A 101 4.31 34.21 -7.95
N ARG A 102 3.67 33.31 -8.70
CA ARG A 102 2.78 33.59 -9.84
C ARG A 102 1.66 32.55 -9.93
N PRO A 103 0.59 32.67 -9.13
CA PRO A 103 -0.45 31.67 -9.09
C PRO A 103 -1.33 31.58 -10.35
N GLY A 104 -1.42 32.66 -11.15
CA GLY A 104 -2.32 32.72 -12.31
C GLY A 104 -3.76 32.31 -11.96
N ALA A 105 -4.39 31.53 -12.84
CA ALA A 105 -5.72 30.94 -12.67
C ALA A 105 -5.82 29.96 -11.50
N PHE A 106 -4.71 29.50 -10.93
CA PHE A 106 -4.69 28.57 -9.80
C PHE A 106 -4.73 29.25 -8.44
N GLY A 107 -4.76 30.59 -8.36
CA GLY A 107 -4.60 31.33 -7.10
C GLY A 107 -5.57 30.97 -5.97
N SER A 108 -6.83 30.63 -6.27
CA SER A 108 -7.81 30.21 -5.26
C SER A 108 -7.53 28.82 -4.67
N VAL A 109 -6.70 28.02 -5.34
CA VAL A 109 -6.44 26.60 -5.01
C VAL A 109 -4.94 26.26 -5.00
N ALA A 110 -4.06 27.27 -5.04
CA ALA A 110 -2.62 27.12 -5.20
C ALA A 110 -1.98 26.31 -4.07
N GLU A 111 -2.54 26.39 -2.85
CA GLU A 111 -2.07 25.65 -1.68
C GLU A 111 -2.70 24.26 -1.54
N HIS A 112 -3.61 23.85 -2.44
CA HIS A 112 -4.30 22.58 -2.32
C HIS A 112 -3.44 21.42 -2.86
N PRO A 113 -3.13 20.37 -2.06
CA PRO A 113 -2.20 19.31 -2.46
C PRO A 113 -2.55 18.60 -3.78
N SER A 114 -3.85 18.42 -4.06
CA SER A 114 -4.31 17.81 -5.31
C SER A 114 -3.99 18.64 -6.56
N VAL A 115 -3.91 19.97 -6.44
CA VAL A 115 -3.56 20.86 -7.56
C VAL A 115 -2.07 20.73 -7.86
N GLU A 116 -1.23 20.74 -6.83
CA GLU A 116 0.21 20.53 -6.97
C GLU A 116 0.51 19.19 -7.68
N GLN A 117 -0.13 18.09 -7.23
CA GLN A 117 0.01 16.77 -7.84
C GLN A 117 -0.50 16.73 -9.29
N ALA A 118 -1.62 17.38 -9.58
CA ALA A 118 -2.16 17.47 -10.93
C ALA A 118 -1.19 18.23 -11.86
N ILE A 119 -0.56 19.29 -11.37
CA ILE A 119 0.44 20.07 -12.13
C ILE A 119 1.71 19.25 -12.38
N VAL A 120 2.23 18.53 -11.38
CA VAL A 120 3.39 17.64 -11.55
C VAL A 120 3.09 16.58 -12.62
N SER A 121 1.92 15.96 -12.57
CA SER A 121 1.48 15.00 -13.58
C SER A 121 1.31 15.63 -14.96
N ALA A 122 0.74 16.85 -15.04
CA ALA A 122 0.60 17.57 -16.29
C ALA A 122 1.95 17.97 -16.87
N HIS A 123 2.89 18.46 -16.04
CA HIS A 123 4.23 18.85 -16.45
C HIS A 123 4.96 17.67 -17.11
N ARG A 124 4.93 16.47 -16.50
CA ARG A 124 5.49 15.24 -17.10
C ARG A 124 4.93 14.94 -18.48
N ASN A 125 3.61 15.00 -18.62
CA ASN A 125 2.96 14.77 -19.92
C ASN A 125 3.38 15.84 -20.94
N LEU A 126 3.39 17.12 -20.54
CA LEU A 126 3.71 18.24 -21.41
C LEU A 126 5.18 18.25 -21.87
N CYS A 127 6.12 17.65 -21.12
CA CYS A 127 7.51 17.47 -21.56
C CYS A 127 7.61 16.66 -22.86
N GLU A 128 6.65 15.78 -23.14
CA GLU A 128 6.60 14.96 -24.36
C GLU A 128 5.82 15.61 -25.51
N VAL A 129 5.22 16.79 -25.29
CA VAL A 129 4.37 17.49 -26.25
C VAL A 129 5.18 18.45 -27.12
N HIS A 130 4.90 18.47 -28.42
CA HIS A 130 5.57 19.37 -29.38
C HIS A 130 5.27 20.85 -29.05
N PRO A 131 6.24 21.79 -29.20
CA PRO A 131 6.03 23.20 -28.89
C PRO A 131 4.80 23.84 -29.55
N GLU A 132 4.55 23.55 -30.82
CA GLU A 132 3.34 24.05 -31.52
C GLU A 132 2.02 23.54 -30.91
N ALA A 133 2.03 22.32 -30.35
CA ALA A 133 0.86 21.79 -29.67
C ALA A 133 0.66 22.46 -28.30
N LEU A 134 1.74 22.86 -27.62
CA LEU A 134 1.67 23.70 -26.42
C LEU A 134 1.07 25.07 -26.74
N ASP A 135 1.44 25.69 -27.86
CA ASP A 135 0.87 26.97 -28.29
C ASP A 135 -0.63 26.85 -28.60
N ARG A 136 -1.04 25.77 -29.28
CA ARG A 136 -2.46 25.47 -29.51
C ARG A 136 -3.20 25.25 -28.19
N LEU A 137 -2.60 24.52 -27.24
CA LEU A 137 -3.18 24.26 -25.92
C LEU A 137 -3.40 25.55 -25.13
N ALA A 138 -2.42 26.45 -25.13
CA ALA A 138 -2.53 27.78 -24.53
C ALA A 138 -3.65 28.61 -25.17
N GLY A 139 -3.83 28.48 -26.49
CA GLY A 139 -4.90 29.15 -27.24
C GLY A 139 -6.33 28.67 -26.94
N LEU A 140 -6.52 27.55 -26.24
CA LEU A 140 -7.86 27.02 -25.92
C LEU A 140 -8.54 27.74 -24.73
N GLY A 141 -7.81 28.51 -23.93
CA GLY A 141 -8.38 29.32 -22.84
C GLY A 141 -7.38 29.73 -21.77
N SER A 142 -7.75 30.74 -20.97
CA SER A 142 -6.86 31.35 -19.95
C SER A 142 -6.26 30.34 -18.95
N PRO A 143 -7.00 29.40 -18.34
CA PRO A 143 -6.39 28.43 -17.42
C PRO A 143 -5.36 27.49 -18.06
N LEU A 144 -5.50 27.21 -19.37
CA LEU A 144 -4.54 26.38 -20.11
C LEU A 144 -3.32 27.18 -20.55
N ALA A 145 -3.49 28.47 -20.86
CA ALA A 145 -2.37 29.38 -21.06
C ALA A 145 -1.49 29.44 -19.82
N ASP A 146 -2.10 29.62 -18.64
CA ASP A 146 -1.38 29.64 -17.36
C ASP A 146 -0.71 28.29 -17.05
N LEU A 147 -1.35 27.15 -17.39
CA LEU A 147 -0.73 25.82 -17.25
C LEU A 147 0.50 25.65 -18.15
N VAL A 148 0.43 26.10 -19.41
CA VAL A 148 1.54 26.03 -20.37
C VAL A 148 2.67 26.97 -19.94
N GLU A 149 2.35 28.18 -19.47
CA GLU A 149 3.32 29.12 -18.91
C GLU A 149 4.02 28.54 -17.67
N LEU A 150 3.25 27.89 -16.79
CA LEU A 150 3.79 27.22 -15.61
C LEU A 150 4.72 26.06 -16.00
N HIS A 151 4.34 25.23 -16.98
CA HIS A 151 5.20 24.16 -17.50
C HIS A 151 6.50 24.70 -18.10
N ARG A 152 6.45 25.80 -18.87
CA ARG A 152 7.64 26.46 -19.43
C ARG A 152 8.54 27.01 -18.33
N SER A 153 7.96 27.71 -17.36
CA SER A 153 8.67 28.27 -16.20
C SER A 153 9.34 27.18 -15.34
N LEU A 154 8.66 26.05 -15.15
CA LEU A 154 9.22 24.87 -14.49
C LEU A 154 10.44 24.34 -15.25
N SER A 155 10.29 24.15 -16.57
CA SER A 155 11.37 23.65 -17.42
C SER A 155 12.58 24.58 -17.39
N GLU A 156 12.37 25.89 -17.53
CA GLU A 156 13.43 26.91 -17.48
C GLU A 156 14.15 26.92 -16.12
N ARG A 157 13.40 26.83 -15.01
CA ARG A 157 13.98 26.85 -13.66
C ARG A 157 14.77 25.60 -13.33
N LEU A 158 14.33 24.44 -13.82
CA LEU A 158 14.98 23.16 -13.55
C LEU A 158 16.18 22.89 -14.48
N HIS A 159 16.17 23.40 -15.70
CA HIS A 159 17.18 23.14 -16.72
C HIS A 159 18.64 23.33 -16.26
N PRO A 160 19.04 24.39 -15.51
CA PRO A 160 20.44 24.60 -15.15
C PRO A 160 21.06 23.48 -14.29
N ALA A 161 20.27 22.86 -13.41
CA ALA A 161 20.76 21.89 -12.43
C ALA A 161 20.23 20.47 -12.66
N PHE A 162 19.13 20.32 -13.40
CA PHE A 162 18.43 19.05 -13.58
C PHE A 162 18.20 18.72 -15.05
N HIS A 163 18.10 17.43 -15.36
CA HIS A 163 17.69 16.89 -16.64
C HIS A 163 16.63 15.80 -16.44
N ASP A 164 15.74 15.63 -17.40
CA ASP A 164 14.71 14.59 -17.39
C ASP A 164 15.04 13.45 -18.37
N GLU A 165 14.16 12.45 -18.41
CA GLU A 165 14.30 11.29 -19.31
C GLU A 165 14.15 11.71 -20.78
N ARG A 166 13.28 12.69 -21.06
CA ARG A 166 13.02 13.23 -22.39
C ARG A 166 14.26 13.91 -22.99
N GLU A 167 14.91 14.79 -22.24
CA GLU A 167 16.13 15.47 -22.65
C GLU A 167 17.27 14.48 -22.87
N ARG A 168 17.37 13.44 -22.02
CA ARG A 168 18.38 12.40 -22.17
C ARG A 168 18.17 11.60 -23.46
N ALA A 169 16.95 11.21 -23.79
CA ALA A 169 16.63 10.53 -25.05
C ALA A 169 16.91 11.43 -26.26
N ASP A 170 16.57 12.72 -26.19
CA ASP A 170 16.86 13.69 -27.25
C ASP A 170 18.37 13.88 -27.48
N ILE A 171 19.17 13.98 -26.40
CA ILE A 171 20.63 14.07 -26.47
C ILE A 171 21.22 12.79 -27.08
N ALA A 172 20.73 11.62 -26.67
CA ALA A 172 21.18 10.35 -27.24
C ALA A 172 20.88 10.27 -28.75
N ALA A 173 19.68 10.68 -29.16
CA ALA A 173 19.28 10.73 -30.57
C ALA A 173 20.17 11.67 -31.39
N ALA A 174 20.44 12.87 -30.87
CA ALA A 174 21.30 13.87 -31.51
C ALA A 174 22.74 13.36 -31.70
N ARG A 175 23.31 12.72 -30.68
CA ARG A 175 24.67 12.16 -30.72
C ARG A 175 24.83 10.98 -31.67
N ILE A 176 23.74 10.25 -31.95
CA ILE A 176 23.73 9.23 -33.01
C ILE A 176 23.70 9.92 -34.38
N ALA A 177 22.82 10.91 -34.54
CA ALA A 177 22.64 11.61 -35.81
C ALA A 177 23.91 12.38 -36.26
N ASP A 178 24.60 13.03 -35.32
CA ASP A 178 25.86 13.75 -35.58
C ASP A 178 27.11 12.84 -35.61
N ARG A 179 26.93 11.54 -35.35
CA ARG A 179 27.98 10.49 -35.31
C ARG A 179 29.03 10.68 -34.20
N SER A 180 28.71 11.43 -33.14
CA SER A 180 29.55 11.55 -31.94
C SER A 180 29.65 10.25 -31.15
N VAL A 181 28.69 9.34 -31.31
CA VAL A 181 28.67 7.99 -30.71
C VAL A 181 28.32 6.96 -31.77
N THR A 182 28.94 5.79 -31.71
CA THR A 182 28.59 4.65 -32.59
C THR A 182 27.31 4.00 -32.10
N ALA A 183 26.28 3.94 -32.96
CA ALA A 183 25.05 3.22 -32.65
C ALA A 183 25.32 1.71 -32.56
N PRO A 184 24.84 1.02 -31.51
CA PRO A 184 24.95 -0.43 -31.41
C PRO A 184 23.98 -1.12 -32.39
N THR A 185 24.20 -2.42 -32.64
CA THR A 185 23.18 -3.26 -33.28
C THR A 185 22.04 -3.49 -32.30
N VAL A 186 20.85 -3.00 -32.63
CA VAL A 186 19.68 -2.98 -31.74
C VAL A 186 18.59 -3.94 -32.21
N VAL A 187 18.04 -4.72 -31.29
CA VAL A 187 16.80 -5.46 -31.47
C VAL A 187 15.75 -4.89 -30.52
N LEU A 188 14.74 -4.21 -31.06
CA LEU A 188 13.62 -3.68 -30.30
C LEU A 188 12.56 -4.77 -30.13
N HIS A 189 12.46 -5.36 -28.94
CA HIS A 189 11.58 -6.50 -28.69
C HIS A 189 10.30 -6.09 -27.96
N LEU A 190 9.16 -6.18 -28.65
CA LEU A 190 7.82 -5.89 -28.13
C LEU A 190 7.76 -4.52 -27.41
N PRO A 191 8.11 -3.42 -28.09
CA PRO A 191 8.31 -2.11 -27.45
C PRO A 191 7.08 -1.52 -26.77
N GLY A 192 5.87 -1.90 -27.19
CA GLY A 192 4.63 -1.32 -26.69
C GLY A 192 4.47 0.16 -27.11
N ASP A 193 3.91 0.97 -26.21
CA ASP A 193 3.73 2.39 -26.41
C ASP A 193 5.05 3.14 -26.15
N LEU A 194 5.51 3.90 -27.14
CA LEU A 194 6.72 4.72 -27.05
C LEU A 194 6.34 6.19 -26.93
N VAL A 195 6.89 6.92 -25.97
CA VAL A 195 6.70 8.38 -25.87
C VAL A 195 7.42 9.13 -27.01
N ALA A 196 7.16 10.42 -27.16
CA ALA A 196 7.66 11.18 -28.32
C ALA A 196 9.19 11.22 -28.38
N SER A 197 9.86 11.37 -27.24
CA SER A 197 11.31 11.35 -27.11
C SER A 197 11.91 9.97 -27.43
N GLU A 198 11.29 8.89 -26.96
CA GLU A 198 11.66 7.52 -27.31
C GLU A 198 11.52 7.23 -28.80
N ARG A 199 10.43 7.70 -29.44
CA ARG A 199 10.24 7.60 -30.89
C ARG A 199 11.37 8.30 -31.65
N ARG A 200 11.81 9.48 -31.21
CA ARG A 200 12.96 10.19 -31.82
C ARG A 200 14.26 9.40 -31.68
N LEU A 201 14.51 8.81 -30.51
CA LEU A 201 15.68 7.96 -30.29
C LEU A 201 15.66 6.71 -31.18
N VAL A 202 14.51 6.03 -31.27
CA VAL A 202 14.33 4.86 -32.14
C VAL A 202 14.51 5.23 -33.62
N GLY A 203 13.97 6.37 -34.06
CA GLY A 203 14.17 6.87 -35.42
C GLY A 203 15.65 7.17 -35.72
N ALA A 204 16.38 7.76 -34.78
CA ALA A 204 17.83 7.99 -34.93
C ALA A 204 18.63 6.68 -35.02
N LEU A 205 18.28 5.67 -34.22
CA LEU A 205 18.87 4.33 -34.29
C LEU A 205 18.56 3.64 -35.63
N ALA A 206 17.33 3.77 -36.12
CA ALA A 206 16.91 3.23 -37.41
C ALA A 206 17.70 3.85 -38.58
N ALA A 207 17.89 5.18 -38.56
CA ALA A 207 18.67 5.90 -39.56
C ALA A 207 20.17 5.55 -39.54
N ALA A 208 20.72 5.16 -38.39
CA ALA A 208 22.12 4.72 -38.26
C ALA A 208 22.35 3.31 -38.84
N GLY A 209 21.30 2.49 -38.97
CA GLY A 209 21.25 1.42 -39.97
C GLY A 209 21.47 -0.02 -39.49
N ASP A 210 21.32 -0.32 -38.19
CA ASP A 210 21.37 -1.68 -37.62
C ASP A 210 20.29 -1.90 -36.53
N LEU A 211 19.02 -1.62 -36.87
CA LEU A 211 17.87 -1.84 -35.98
C LEU A 211 16.88 -2.86 -36.55
N THR A 212 16.48 -3.84 -35.74
CA THR A 212 15.37 -4.76 -36.03
C THR A 212 14.30 -4.67 -34.96
N ALA A 213 13.08 -4.32 -35.32
CA ALA A 213 11.93 -4.28 -34.41
C ALA A 213 11.07 -5.54 -34.55
N ILE A 214 10.67 -6.11 -33.42
CA ILE A 214 9.77 -7.26 -33.31
C ILE A 214 8.50 -6.80 -32.59
N VAL A 215 7.36 -6.89 -33.27
CA VAL A 215 6.04 -6.49 -32.74
C VAL A 215 5.14 -7.72 -32.62
N GLY A 216 4.37 -7.76 -31.53
CA GLY A 216 3.47 -8.86 -31.21
C GLY A 216 2.06 -8.63 -31.73
N ASP A 217 1.51 -9.63 -32.40
CA ASP A 217 0.10 -9.75 -32.75
C ASP A 217 -0.59 -10.67 -31.73
N ALA A 218 -1.77 -10.25 -31.27
CA ALA A 218 -2.65 -11.03 -30.40
C ALA A 218 -3.76 -11.70 -31.21
N ASP A 219 -4.33 -12.78 -30.67
CA ASP A 219 -5.45 -13.50 -31.27
C ASP A 219 -6.77 -13.07 -30.59
N GLY A 220 -7.72 -12.53 -31.37
CA GLY A 220 -9.05 -12.16 -30.89
C GLY A 220 -9.99 -13.36 -30.78
N PRO A 221 -11.09 -13.27 -30.00
CA PRO A 221 -12.05 -14.38 -29.73
C PRO A 221 -12.78 -14.93 -30.97
N ASP A 222 -12.88 -14.15 -32.04
CA ASP A 222 -13.45 -14.54 -33.34
C ASP A 222 -12.43 -15.16 -34.32
N GLY A 223 -11.14 -15.14 -33.95
CA GLY A 223 -10.03 -15.69 -34.75
C GLY A 223 -9.33 -14.63 -35.58
N SER A 224 -9.75 -13.37 -35.43
CA SER A 224 -9.07 -12.22 -36.00
C SER A 224 -7.69 -12.00 -35.37
N VAL A 225 -6.80 -11.39 -36.16
CA VAL A 225 -5.50 -10.94 -35.68
C VAL A 225 -5.66 -9.52 -35.15
N HIS A 226 -5.44 -9.34 -33.85
CA HIS A 226 -5.34 -8.04 -33.22
C HIS A 226 -3.89 -7.58 -33.29
N ALA A 227 -3.60 -6.69 -34.25
CA ALA A 227 -2.29 -6.07 -34.36
C ALA A 227 -2.03 -5.14 -33.17
N ASP A 228 -0.76 -4.98 -32.80
CA ASP A 228 -0.35 -3.98 -31.83
C ASP A 228 -0.91 -2.60 -32.20
N PRO A 229 -1.61 -1.90 -31.27
CA PRO A 229 -2.20 -0.59 -31.53
C PRO A 229 -1.19 0.46 -32.03
N HIS A 230 0.10 0.29 -31.73
CA HIS A 230 1.18 1.22 -32.08
C HIS A 230 1.98 0.79 -33.31
N LEU A 231 1.59 -0.30 -33.99
CA LEU A 231 2.31 -0.83 -35.15
C LEU A 231 2.50 0.21 -36.27
N ALA A 232 1.45 0.97 -36.60
CA ALA A 232 1.51 1.97 -37.66
C ALA A 232 2.48 3.12 -37.32
N VAL A 233 2.41 3.61 -36.08
CA VAL A 233 3.31 4.66 -35.56
C VAL A 233 4.75 4.18 -35.55
N LEU A 234 5.01 2.94 -35.14
CA LEU A 234 6.35 2.38 -35.15
C LEU A 234 6.89 2.21 -36.58
N ALA A 235 6.06 1.76 -37.53
CA ALA A 235 6.45 1.64 -38.93
C ALA A 235 6.86 3.00 -39.54
N GLU A 236 6.10 4.06 -39.22
CA GLU A 236 6.43 5.44 -39.60
C GLU A 236 7.77 5.89 -38.99
N VAL A 237 7.99 5.65 -37.69
CA VAL A 237 9.24 5.99 -37.00
C VAL A 237 10.46 5.28 -37.61
N LEU A 238 10.28 4.06 -38.09
CA LEU A 238 11.34 3.24 -38.67
C LEU A 238 11.55 3.50 -40.18
N ASP A 239 10.69 4.30 -40.82
CA ASP A 239 10.64 4.51 -42.27
C ASP A 239 10.54 3.20 -43.07
N VAL A 240 9.60 2.33 -42.65
CA VAL A 240 9.35 1.03 -43.29
C VAL A 240 7.86 0.80 -43.54
N GLU A 241 7.54 0.02 -44.57
CA GLU A 241 6.17 -0.43 -44.79
C GLU A 241 5.72 -1.42 -43.71
N VAL A 242 4.44 -1.33 -43.31
CA VAL A 242 3.84 -2.25 -42.34
C VAL A 242 3.84 -3.67 -42.92
N PRO A 243 4.52 -4.65 -42.29
CA PRO A 243 4.51 -6.03 -42.78
C PRO A 243 3.11 -6.64 -42.71
N VAL A 244 2.79 -7.49 -43.69
CA VAL A 244 1.54 -8.26 -43.69
C VAL A 244 1.53 -9.24 -42.50
N ALA A 245 0.38 -9.36 -41.83
CA ALA A 245 0.17 -10.32 -40.76
C ALA A 245 0.34 -11.75 -41.28
N GLY A 246 1.17 -12.55 -40.60
CA GLY A 246 1.43 -13.94 -41.00
C GLY A 246 2.88 -14.34 -40.76
N PRO A 247 3.27 -15.59 -41.06
CA PRO A 247 4.65 -16.05 -40.89
C PRO A 247 5.59 -15.22 -41.77
N GLY A 248 6.27 -14.25 -41.17
CA GLY A 248 7.20 -13.35 -41.83
C GLY A 248 8.42 -14.09 -42.40
N VAL A 249 8.94 -13.58 -43.51
CA VAL A 249 10.18 -14.04 -44.14
C VAL A 249 11.30 -13.06 -43.76
N PHE A 250 12.31 -13.51 -43.01
CA PHE A 250 13.52 -12.72 -42.74
C PHE A 250 14.67 -13.18 -43.66
N ARG A 251 15.29 -12.23 -44.39
CA ARG A 251 16.51 -12.42 -45.21
C ARG A 251 16.60 -13.76 -45.98
N ARG A 252 15.61 -14.06 -46.84
CA ARG A 252 15.58 -15.25 -47.73
C ARG A 252 15.70 -16.62 -47.04
N ARG A 253 15.50 -16.71 -45.72
CA ARG A 253 15.26 -17.99 -45.03
C ARG A 253 13.83 -17.99 -44.46
N ARG A 254 13.09 -19.04 -44.82
CA ARG A 254 11.79 -19.38 -44.24
C ARG A 254 12.02 -19.65 -42.74
N VAL A 255 11.59 -18.74 -41.87
CA VAL A 255 11.57 -18.93 -40.41
C VAL A 255 10.46 -19.93 -40.09
N PHE A 256 10.72 -21.22 -40.30
CA PHE A 256 9.77 -22.29 -40.01
C PHE A 256 10.33 -23.23 -38.96
N ARG A 257 9.58 -23.37 -37.87
CA ARG A 257 9.26 -24.68 -37.28
C ARG A 257 8.01 -24.69 -36.38
N ARG A 258 7.43 -23.54 -35.99
CA ARG A 258 6.20 -23.54 -35.16
C ARG A 258 5.38 -22.23 -35.20
N TRP A 259 5.08 -21.70 -36.39
CA TRP A 259 3.91 -20.80 -36.48
C TRP A 259 2.69 -21.71 -36.31
N ARG A 260 2.04 -21.72 -35.14
CA ARG A 260 0.70 -22.32 -35.02
C ARG A 260 -0.15 -21.66 -36.11
N LEU A 261 -0.79 -22.46 -36.97
CA LEU A 261 -1.68 -21.93 -38.00
C LEU A 261 -2.66 -20.95 -37.34
N PRO A 262 -2.95 -19.79 -37.97
CA PRO A 262 -4.01 -18.91 -37.50
C PRO A 262 -5.28 -19.73 -37.21
N GLY A 263 -5.80 -19.67 -35.98
CA GLY A 263 -7.04 -20.35 -35.57
C GLY A 263 -6.93 -21.47 -34.52
N LEU A 264 -5.74 -21.93 -34.13
CA LEU A 264 -5.59 -22.90 -33.01
C LEU A 264 -5.60 -22.16 -31.66
N ARG A 265 -6.80 -21.96 -31.08
CA ARG A 265 -6.98 -21.32 -29.77
C ARG A 265 -6.22 -22.03 -28.65
N PRO A 266 -5.79 -21.29 -27.60
CA PRO A 266 -5.40 -21.92 -26.36
C PRO A 266 -6.58 -22.70 -25.78
N SER A 267 -6.27 -23.71 -24.97
CA SER A 267 -7.28 -24.38 -24.17
C SER A 267 -7.73 -23.41 -23.07
N SER A 268 -8.93 -22.85 -23.21
CA SER A 268 -9.50 -21.89 -22.26
C SER A 268 -10.44 -22.57 -21.26
N LEU A 269 -10.29 -22.23 -19.99
CA LEU A 269 -11.20 -22.56 -18.90
C LEU A 269 -11.72 -21.28 -18.27
N VAL A 270 -13.02 -21.03 -18.37
CA VAL A 270 -13.72 -19.95 -17.68
C VAL A 270 -14.14 -20.44 -16.31
N VAL A 271 -13.90 -19.66 -15.27
CA VAL A 271 -14.26 -19.98 -13.89
C VAL A 271 -15.08 -18.84 -13.31
N SER A 272 -16.30 -19.13 -12.88
CA SER A 272 -17.12 -18.19 -12.10
C SER A 272 -17.02 -18.55 -10.63
N THR A 273 -16.54 -17.62 -9.82
CA THR A 273 -16.30 -17.80 -8.38
C THR A 273 -17.24 -16.91 -7.56
N PRO A 274 -17.58 -17.29 -6.31
CA PRO A 274 -18.51 -16.52 -5.50
C PRO A 274 -17.97 -15.12 -5.16
N GLU A 275 -16.65 -14.96 -4.98
CA GLU A 275 -16.01 -13.68 -4.64
C GLU A 275 -14.49 -13.74 -4.94
N GLN A 276 -13.78 -12.62 -4.70
CA GLN A 276 -12.37 -12.45 -5.09
C GLN A 276 -11.37 -13.40 -4.40
N GLU A 277 -11.55 -13.67 -3.11
CA GLU A 277 -10.73 -14.61 -2.34
C GLU A 277 -10.83 -16.03 -2.89
N GLU A 278 -12.02 -16.54 -3.20
CA GLU A 278 -12.20 -17.83 -3.84
C GLU A 278 -11.63 -17.84 -5.25
N GLY A 279 -11.70 -16.71 -5.98
CA GLY A 279 -10.97 -16.52 -7.24
C GLY A 279 -9.46 -16.74 -7.09
N ALA A 280 -8.86 -16.13 -6.07
CA ALA A 280 -7.43 -16.30 -5.77
C ALA A 280 -7.11 -17.74 -5.31
N ARG A 281 -7.94 -18.35 -4.46
CA ARG A 281 -7.77 -19.77 -4.05
C ARG A 281 -7.86 -20.71 -5.24
N HIS A 282 -8.84 -20.50 -6.13
CA HIS A 282 -8.97 -21.31 -7.34
C HIS A 282 -7.74 -21.16 -8.24
N ALA A 283 -7.21 -19.95 -8.43
CA ALA A 283 -5.95 -19.74 -9.15
C ALA A 283 -4.80 -20.57 -8.54
N VAL A 284 -4.62 -20.55 -7.22
CA VAL A 284 -3.58 -21.35 -6.55
C VAL A 284 -3.81 -22.85 -6.75
N ARG A 285 -5.05 -23.35 -6.64
CA ARG A 285 -5.37 -24.76 -6.94
C ARG A 285 -5.00 -25.14 -8.37
N ARG A 286 -5.30 -24.28 -9.34
CA ARG A 286 -4.93 -24.48 -10.75
C ARG A 286 -3.42 -24.49 -10.97
N ILE A 287 -2.68 -23.62 -10.27
CA ILE A 287 -1.21 -23.60 -10.31
C ILE A 287 -0.63 -24.90 -9.77
N VAL A 288 -1.10 -25.34 -8.59
CA VAL A 288 -0.65 -26.59 -7.96
C VAL A 288 -1.00 -27.81 -8.82
N ASP A 289 -2.18 -27.82 -9.44
CA ASP A 289 -2.59 -28.88 -10.36
C ASP A 289 -1.74 -28.92 -11.64
N ALA A 290 -1.38 -27.77 -12.20
CA ALA A 290 -0.48 -27.67 -13.34
C ALA A 290 0.93 -28.15 -12.98
N ALA A 291 1.45 -27.73 -11.81
CA ALA A 291 2.74 -28.18 -11.30
C ALA A 291 2.76 -29.70 -11.07
N ARG A 292 1.70 -30.27 -10.49
CA ARG A 292 1.54 -31.72 -10.31
C ARG A 292 1.50 -32.47 -11.65
N SER A 293 1.02 -31.81 -12.70
CA SER A 293 0.95 -32.36 -14.06
C SER A 293 2.25 -32.17 -14.85
N GLY A 294 3.29 -31.57 -14.25
CA GLY A 294 4.62 -31.43 -14.83
C GLY A 294 4.97 -30.05 -15.39
N THR A 295 4.09 -29.05 -15.28
CA THR A 295 4.39 -27.67 -15.70
C THR A 295 5.33 -26.99 -14.69
N PRO A 296 6.54 -26.56 -15.09
CA PRO A 296 7.43 -25.82 -14.20
C PRO A 296 6.79 -24.50 -13.74
N LEU A 297 7.03 -24.08 -12.50
CA LEU A 297 6.39 -22.87 -11.95
C LEU A 297 6.78 -21.59 -12.72
N ASP A 298 8.00 -21.52 -13.25
CA ASP A 298 8.50 -20.41 -14.10
C ASP A 298 7.89 -20.40 -15.52
N ARG A 299 7.07 -21.39 -15.84
CA ARG A 299 6.21 -21.48 -17.03
C ARG A 299 4.73 -21.19 -16.70
N ILE A 300 4.44 -20.62 -15.54
CA ILE A 300 3.09 -20.21 -15.13
C ILE A 300 3.08 -18.72 -14.81
N ALA A 301 2.09 -18.00 -15.33
CA ALA A 301 1.85 -16.60 -14.97
C ALA A 301 0.43 -16.39 -14.43
N VAL A 302 0.32 -15.55 -13.41
CA VAL A 302 -0.94 -14.97 -12.96
C VAL A 302 -1.00 -13.52 -13.40
N VAL A 303 -2.04 -13.18 -14.14
CA VAL A 303 -2.30 -11.83 -14.63
C VAL A 303 -3.47 -11.25 -13.86
N HIS A 304 -3.29 -10.08 -13.28
CA HIS A 304 -4.34 -9.40 -12.51
C HIS A 304 -4.65 -8.02 -13.10
N PRO A 305 -5.82 -7.44 -12.78
CA PRO A 305 -6.10 -6.05 -13.11
C PRO A 305 -5.04 -5.14 -12.44
N PRO A 306 -4.72 -3.96 -12.96
CA PRO A 306 -3.79 -3.00 -12.33
C PRO A 306 -4.17 -2.54 -10.91
N SER A 307 -5.33 -2.95 -10.37
CA SER A 307 -5.69 -2.74 -8.97
C SER A 307 -4.76 -3.52 -8.03
N THR A 308 -4.53 -2.95 -6.84
CA THR A 308 -3.69 -3.60 -5.81
C THR A 308 -4.42 -4.72 -5.07
N ASP A 309 -5.76 -4.76 -5.10
CA ASP A 309 -6.55 -5.71 -4.31
C ASP A 309 -6.36 -7.17 -4.75
N ASP A 310 -6.52 -7.45 -6.04
CA ASP A 310 -6.35 -8.80 -6.58
C ASP A 310 -4.89 -9.27 -6.47
N ALA A 311 -3.94 -8.33 -6.62
CA ALA A 311 -2.50 -8.58 -6.44
C ALA A 311 -2.16 -8.98 -4.99
N ARG A 312 -2.70 -8.26 -4.00
CA ARG A 312 -2.51 -8.59 -2.57
C ARG A 312 -3.10 -9.95 -2.23
N LEU A 313 -4.33 -10.21 -2.68
CA LEU A 313 -4.99 -11.49 -2.42
C LEU A 313 -4.21 -12.67 -3.00
N ILE A 314 -3.74 -12.58 -4.25
CA ILE A 314 -2.97 -13.69 -4.84
C ILE A 314 -1.61 -13.86 -4.17
N HIS A 315 -0.92 -12.78 -3.78
CA HIS A 315 0.32 -12.87 -3.00
C HIS A 315 0.09 -13.61 -1.68
N GLU A 316 -0.94 -13.22 -0.91
CA GLU A 316 -1.28 -13.88 0.36
C GLU A 316 -1.61 -15.36 0.15
N ARG A 317 -2.38 -15.71 -0.88
CA ARG A 317 -2.75 -17.11 -1.15
C ARG A 317 -1.57 -17.96 -1.64
N LEU A 318 -0.66 -17.41 -2.45
CA LEU A 318 0.56 -18.10 -2.88
C LEU A 318 1.49 -18.35 -1.70
N THR A 319 1.70 -17.35 -0.85
CA THR A 319 2.50 -17.48 0.38
C THR A 319 1.88 -18.50 1.33
N ALA A 320 0.56 -18.46 1.56
CA ALA A 320 -0.13 -19.43 2.41
C ALA A 320 -0.07 -20.87 1.89
N ALA A 321 0.13 -21.05 0.58
CA ALA A 321 0.31 -22.35 -0.08
C ALA A 321 1.77 -22.77 -0.23
N ASP A 322 2.72 -21.96 0.25
CA ASP A 322 4.17 -22.18 0.07
C ASP A 322 4.57 -22.36 -1.40
N VAL A 323 3.89 -21.65 -2.31
CA VAL A 323 4.20 -21.65 -3.74
C VAL A 323 5.15 -20.49 -4.02
N PRO A 324 6.40 -20.73 -4.49
CA PRO A 324 7.32 -19.65 -4.80
C PRO A 324 6.80 -18.85 -6.00
N PHE A 325 6.90 -17.53 -5.91
CA PHE A 325 6.49 -16.60 -6.95
C PHE A 325 7.39 -15.37 -6.98
N HIS A 326 7.32 -14.60 -8.06
CA HIS A 326 7.96 -13.30 -8.16
C HIS A 326 7.01 -12.27 -8.75
N ALA A 327 7.07 -11.04 -8.21
CA ALA A 327 6.10 -9.99 -8.49
C ALA A 327 6.64 -8.60 -8.16
N SER A 328 5.93 -7.56 -8.59
CA SER A 328 6.12 -6.21 -8.03
C SER A 328 5.62 -6.16 -6.58
N GLY A 329 6.20 -5.28 -5.76
CA GLY A 329 5.66 -5.01 -4.43
C GLY A 329 4.20 -4.58 -4.49
N VAL A 330 3.38 -5.11 -3.57
CA VAL A 330 1.95 -4.76 -3.45
C VAL A 330 1.64 -3.91 -2.23
N ARG A 331 2.61 -3.77 -1.33
CA ARG A 331 2.53 -2.97 -0.11
C ARG A 331 3.22 -1.63 -0.33
N ARG A 332 2.54 -0.55 0.01
CA ARG A 332 3.08 0.81 -0.09
C ARG A 332 4.04 1.10 1.07
N LEU A 333 4.97 2.03 0.86
CA LEU A 333 5.94 2.39 1.87
C LEU A 333 5.27 2.98 3.12
N ASP A 334 4.18 3.75 2.97
CA ASP A 334 3.38 4.25 4.10
C ASP A 334 2.60 3.16 4.88
N GLU A 335 2.51 1.94 4.36
CA GLU A 335 1.95 0.78 5.06
C GLU A 335 3.01 0.01 5.88
N THR A 336 4.29 0.35 5.75
CA THR A 336 5.45 -0.25 6.46
C THR A 336 5.64 0.31 7.86
N ILE A 337 6.47 -0.32 8.69
CA ILE A 337 6.81 0.19 10.03
C ILE A 337 7.39 1.59 9.92
N VAL A 338 8.40 1.79 9.08
CA VAL A 338 9.04 3.11 8.92
C VAL A 338 8.08 4.14 8.32
N GLY A 339 7.24 3.75 7.36
CA GLY A 339 6.29 4.68 6.73
C GLY A 339 5.17 5.10 7.67
N ARG A 340 4.55 4.15 8.40
CA ARG A 340 3.54 4.48 9.43
C ARG A 340 4.13 5.35 10.53
N PHE A 341 5.38 5.09 10.93
CA PHE A 341 6.10 5.93 11.87
C PHE A 341 6.24 7.36 11.34
N LEU A 342 6.77 7.55 10.13
CA LEU A 342 6.98 8.87 9.54
C LEU A 342 5.66 9.63 9.33
N VAL A 343 4.63 8.96 8.80
CA VAL A 343 3.30 9.57 8.59
C VAL A 343 2.66 9.95 9.93
N GLY A 344 2.70 9.08 10.93
CA GLY A 344 2.16 9.38 12.26
C GLY A 344 2.92 10.52 12.93
N LEU A 345 4.25 10.45 12.95
CA LEU A 345 5.15 11.44 13.54
C LEU A 345 4.94 12.85 12.95
N LEU A 346 4.88 12.97 11.62
CA LEU A 346 4.75 14.27 10.93
C LEU A 346 3.37 14.93 11.08
N ASN A 347 2.37 14.19 11.58
CA ASN A 347 1.03 14.72 11.84
C ASN A 347 0.84 15.19 13.29
N LEU A 348 1.74 14.84 14.21
CA LEU A 348 1.65 15.23 15.63
C LEU A 348 1.75 16.75 15.87
N PRO A 349 2.62 17.53 15.19
CA PRO A 349 2.76 18.97 15.47
C PRO A 349 1.49 19.75 15.19
N ASP A 350 0.85 19.51 14.03
CA ASP A 350 -0.40 20.19 13.62
C ASP A 350 -1.60 19.89 14.53
N ARG A 351 -1.48 18.87 15.39
CA ARG A 351 -2.53 18.40 16.29
C ARG A 351 -2.16 18.55 17.77
N ASP A 352 -1.13 19.33 18.05
CA ASP A 352 -0.66 19.64 19.41
C ASP A 352 -0.43 18.37 20.26
N ILE A 353 0.18 17.34 19.64
CA ILE A 353 0.42 16.01 20.25
C ILE A 353 -0.84 15.48 20.94
N ARG A 354 -1.95 15.39 20.19
CA ARG A 354 -3.18 14.78 20.69
C ARG A 354 -2.92 13.35 21.16
N ARG A 355 -3.47 13.00 22.34
CA ARG A 355 -3.32 11.67 22.96
C ARG A 355 -3.65 10.53 22.00
N ALA A 356 -4.82 10.59 21.36
CA ALA A 356 -5.25 9.56 20.44
C ALA A 356 -4.29 9.36 19.24
N ASP A 357 -3.62 10.42 18.75
CA ASP A 357 -2.69 10.32 17.64
C ASP A 357 -1.33 9.71 18.08
N LEU A 358 -0.85 10.08 19.28
CA LEU A 358 0.35 9.47 19.85
C LEU A 358 0.12 8.00 20.24
N GLU A 359 -1.03 7.67 20.81
CA GLU A 359 -1.43 6.28 21.11
C GLU A 359 -1.53 5.44 19.84
N ALA A 360 -2.13 5.98 18.78
CA ALA A 360 -2.19 5.30 17.48
C ALA A 360 -0.79 5.04 16.93
N LEU A 361 0.14 5.99 17.08
CA LEU A 361 1.54 5.81 16.69
C LEU A 361 2.23 4.72 17.53
N MET A 362 2.10 4.77 18.87
CA MET A 362 2.67 3.76 19.78
C MET A 362 2.15 2.35 19.48
N ALA A 363 0.88 2.21 19.12
CA ALA A 363 0.26 0.93 18.78
C ALA A 363 0.65 0.44 17.37
N ALA A 364 0.94 1.35 16.44
CA ALA A 364 1.21 1.02 15.05
C ALA A 364 2.64 0.53 14.79
N VAL A 365 3.62 0.95 15.61
CA VAL A 365 5.05 0.69 15.40
C VAL A 365 5.79 0.41 16.71
N PRO A 366 6.86 -0.41 16.71
CA PRO A 366 7.63 -0.71 17.92
C PRO A 366 8.52 0.48 18.32
N LEU A 367 7.94 1.45 19.03
CA LEU A 367 8.68 2.62 19.49
C LEU A 367 9.68 2.26 20.60
N TRP A 368 10.80 2.97 20.59
CA TRP A 368 11.84 2.94 21.60
C TRP A 368 11.93 4.29 22.28
N ASP A 369 12.10 4.23 23.59
CA ASP A 369 12.48 5.36 24.42
C ASP A 369 13.97 5.67 24.16
N PRO A 370 14.40 6.95 24.06
CA PRO A 370 15.82 7.31 23.95
C PRO A 370 16.74 6.68 25.01
N ASP A 371 16.17 6.31 26.17
CA ASP A 371 16.86 5.57 27.24
C ASP A 371 16.99 4.05 26.94
N HIS A 372 16.78 3.65 25.68
CA HIS A 372 16.94 2.31 25.09
C HIS A 372 15.99 1.22 25.61
N ALA A 373 14.84 1.61 26.16
CA ALA A 373 13.77 0.68 26.50
C ALA A 373 12.66 0.71 25.43
N ARG A 374 12.04 -0.43 25.15
CA ARG A 374 10.82 -0.46 24.32
C ARG A 374 9.71 0.32 25.04
N VAL A 375 8.99 1.16 24.31
CA VAL A 375 7.85 1.92 24.84
C VAL A 375 6.74 0.95 25.28
N PRO A 376 6.28 1.01 26.54
CA PRO A 376 5.18 0.18 27.03
C PRO A 376 3.83 0.82 26.62
N ASP A 377 3.54 0.78 25.32
CA ASP A 377 2.40 1.40 24.64
C ASP A 377 1.08 1.32 25.41
N ARG A 378 0.68 0.12 25.86
CA ARG A 378 -0.58 -0.10 26.59
C ARG A 378 -0.60 0.54 27.97
N ALA A 379 0.51 0.46 28.71
CA ALA A 379 0.61 1.03 30.04
C ALA A 379 0.58 2.57 29.96
N TRP A 380 1.31 3.15 29.01
CA TRP A 380 1.32 4.59 28.79
C TRP A 380 -0.03 5.12 28.30
N ALA A 381 -0.70 4.43 27.37
CA ALA A 381 -2.05 4.80 26.95
C ALA A 381 -3.03 4.78 28.14
N HIS A 382 -2.95 3.75 28.99
CA HIS A 382 -3.78 3.67 30.20
C HIS A 382 -3.52 4.82 31.17
N LEU A 383 -2.25 5.14 31.46
CA LEU A 383 -1.88 6.23 32.37
C LEU A 383 -2.25 7.61 31.81
N ALA A 384 -2.06 7.83 30.51
CA ALA A 384 -2.47 9.07 29.84
C ALA A 384 -4.00 9.27 29.90
N ALA A 385 -4.77 8.19 29.67
CA ALA A 385 -6.21 8.20 29.80
C ALA A 385 -6.65 8.44 31.27
N ARG A 386 -6.03 7.75 32.23
CA ARG A 386 -6.29 7.93 33.68
C ARG A 386 -5.98 9.36 34.15
N ALA A 387 -4.92 9.97 33.63
CA ALA A 387 -4.57 11.37 33.92
C ALA A 387 -5.49 12.38 33.20
N GLY A 388 -6.41 11.92 32.35
CA GLY A 388 -7.35 12.77 31.64
C GLY A 388 -6.74 13.51 30.44
N VAL A 389 -5.59 13.11 29.91
CA VAL A 389 -4.90 13.86 28.85
C VAL A 389 -5.68 13.84 27.54
N VAL A 390 -5.78 15.00 26.86
CA VAL A 390 -6.45 15.13 25.55
C VAL A 390 -5.47 15.57 24.46
N ALA A 391 -4.82 16.72 24.64
CA ALA A 391 -3.81 17.30 23.74
C ALA A 391 -3.03 18.39 24.48
N GLY A 392 -1.89 18.83 23.92
CA GLY A 392 -1.05 19.91 24.42
C GLY A 392 0.03 19.43 25.37
N VAL A 393 1.29 19.79 25.08
CA VAL A 393 2.47 19.38 25.88
C VAL A 393 2.33 19.77 27.36
N ASP A 394 1.79 20.96 27.63
CA ASP A 394 1.54 21.43 29.01
C ASP A 394 0.52 20.54 29.74
N SER A 395 -0.48 20.03 29.00
CA SER A 395 -1.49 19.11 29.54
C SER A 395 -0.88 17.76 29.88
N TRP A 396 -0.06 17.21 28.97
CA TRP A 396 0.70 15.99 29.23
C TRP A 396 1.56 16.12 30.48
N GLU A 397 2.34 17.18 30.58
CA GLU A 397 3.26 17.41 31.71
C GLU A 397 2.49 17.61 33.02
N THR A 398 1.57 18.57 33.05
CA THR A 398 0.86 18.94 34.29
C THR A 398 0.01 17.79 34.81
N ARG A 399 -0.71 17.08 33.95
CA ARG A 399 -1.66 16.03 34.38
C ARG A 399 -0.95 14.74 34.79
N LEU A 400 0.07 14.32 34.05
CA LEU A 400 0.81 13.11 34.40
C LEU A 400 1.69 13.30 35.64
N ASN A 401 2.31 14.47 35.81
CA ASN A 401 3.08 14.74 37.04
C ASN A 401 2.17 14.76 38.27
N ARG A 402 0.95 15.28 38.14
CA ARG A 402 -0.03 15.21 39.23
C ARG A 402 -0.44 13.77 39.53
N LEU A 403 -0.77 12.98 38.50
CA LEU A 403 -1.11 11.57 38.68
C LEU A 403 0.06 10.80 39.33
N ALA A 404 1.30 11.10 38.97
CA ALA A 404 2.48 10.50 39.60
C ALA A 404 2.54 10.83 41.10
N ALA A 405 2.33 12.11 41.48
CA ALA A 405 2.31 12.52 42.88
C ALA A 405 1.16 11.85 43.66
N GLU A 406 -0.05 11.79 43.08
CA GLU A 406 -1.19 11.08 43.67
C GLU A 406 -0.89 9.59 43.91
N LEU A 407 -0.22 8.93 42.96
CA LEU A 407 0.20 7.53 43.08
C LEU A 407 1.28 7.32 44.15
N ASP A 408 2.23 8.25 44.28
CA ASP A 408 3.25 8.21 45.33
C ASP A 408 2.61 8.36 46.73
N ASP A 409 1.68 9.33 46.88
CA ASP A 409 0.94 9.56 48.12
C ASP A 409 0.09 8.33 48.50
N GLU A 410 -0.61 7.72 47.53
CA GLU A 410 -1.37 6.47 47.73
C GLU A 410 -0.45 5.31 48.14
N ALA A 411 0.74 5.22 47.57
CA ALA A 411 1.71 4.17 47.92
C ALA A 411 2.22 4.32 49.35
N GLU A 412 2.47 5.55 49.81
CA GLU A 412 2.90 5.86 51.18
C GLU A 412 1.81 5.55 52.22
N GLN A 413 0.55 5.87 51.90
CA GLN A 413 -0.61 5.53 52.73
C GLN A 413 -0.79 4.01 52.84
N GLU A 414 -0.79 3.28 51.72
CA GLU A 414 -0.94 1.82 51.71
C GLU A 414 0.21 1.12 52.47
N ALA A 415 1.43 1.67 52.39
CA ALA A 415 2.57 1.16 53.15
C ALA A 415 2.40 1.33 54.66
N THR A 416 1.66 2.35 55.09
CA THR A 416 1.42 2.67 56.51
C THR A 416 0.22 1.90 57.08
N ASP A 417 -0.86 1.74 56.31
CA ASP A 417 -2.14 1.22 56.79
C ASP A 417 -2.26 -0.31 56.65
N GLU A 418 -2.33 -0.81 55.41
CA GLU A 418 -2.69 -2.21 55.10
C GLU A 418 -1.46 -3.08 54.74
N ALA A 419 -0.30 -2.44 54.52
CA ALA A 419 1.02 -3.04 54.29
C ALA A 419 1.06 -4.08 53.16
N ARG A 420 0.23 -3.92 52.12
CA ARG A 420 0.23 -4.81 50.95
C ARG A 420 1.39 -4.48 50.02
N GLY A 421 2.55 -5.09 50.26
CA GLY A 421 3.79 -4.80 49.53
C GLY A 421 3.69 -4.86 48.00
N TRP A 422 2.86 -5.74 47.43
CA TRP A 422 2.65 -5.79 45.98
C TRP A 422 1.92 -4.56 45.42
N LEU A 423 1.00 -3.97 46.20
CA LEU A 423 0.21 -2.81 45.79
C LEU A 423 1.07 -1.54 45.88
N VAL A 424 1.85 -1.40 46.97
CA VAL A 424 2.85 -0.33 47.12
C VAL A 424 3.82 -0.33 45.93
N GLN A 425 4.38 -1.50 45.58
CA GLN A 425 5.29 -1.62 44.43
C GLN A 425 4.60 -1.23 43.12
N ARG A 426 3.36 -1.70 42.89
CA ARG A 426 2.60 -1.38 41.68
C ARG A 426 2.34 0.12 41.54
N LEU A 427 1.94 0.79 42.62
CA LEU A 427 1.68 2.23 42.62
C LEU A 427 2.96 3.02 42.33
N ALA A 428 4.07 2.65 42.97
CA ALA A 428 5.39 3.25 42.72
C ALA A 428 5.86 3.03 41.26
N ASP A 429 5.65 1.83 40.72
CA ASP A 429 5.97 1.52 39.31
C ASP A 429 5.10 2.35 38.35
N GLU A 430 3.80 2.49 38.61
CA GLU A 430 2.88 3.34 37.82
C GLU A 430 3.29 4.82 37.88
N ALA A 431 3.67 5.33 39.05
CA ALA A 431 4.16 6.70 39.22
C ALA A 431 5.43 6.95 38.40
N GLU A 432 6.38 6.00 38.41
CA GLU A 432 7.58 6.08 37.59
C GLU A 432 7.26 6.02 36.09
N GLN A 433 6.31 5.19 35.66
CA GLN A 433 5.87 5.18 34.26
C GLN A 433 5.24 6.52 33.84
N CYS A 434 4.50 7.21 34.70
CA CYS A 434 3.99 8.56 34.43
C CYS A 434 5.15 9.55 34.18
N ARG A 435 6.18 9.55 35.03
CA ARG A 435 7.35 10.43 34.87
C ARG A 435 8.12 10.13 33.57
N ARG A 436 8.29 8.84 33.25
CA ARG A 436 8.92 8.41 31.99
C ARG A 436 8.12 8.86 30.76
N LEU A 437 6.80 8.75 30.81
CA LEU A 437 5.92 9.21 29.73
C LEU A 437 6.01 10.74 29.54
N VAL A 438 6.05 11.52 30.63
CA VAL A 438 6.30 12.98 30.55
C VAL A 438 7.63 13.28 29.88
N ALA A 439 8.71 12.62 30.32
CA ALA A 439 10.04 12.82 29.75
C ALA A 439 10.08 12.47 28.25
N PHE A 440 9.41 11.37 27.86
CA PHE A 440 9.28 10.97 26.47
C PHE A 440 8.52 12.00 25.62
N VAL A 441 7.33 12.42 26.07
CA VAL A 441 6.49 13.39 25.34
C VAL A 441 7.20 14.73 25.20
N ARG A 442 7.89 15.21 26.25
CA ARG A 442 8.66 16.46 26.17
C ARG A 442 9.80 16.35 25.15
N ARG A 443 10.62 15.28 25.21
CA ARG A 443 11.70 15.05 24.24
C ARG A 443 11.17 14.97 22.80
N LEU A 444 10.04 14.28 22.62
CA LEU A 444 9.38 14.17 21.32
C LEU A 444 8.90 15.54 20.84
N HIS A 445 8.25 16.31 21.71
CA HIS A 445 7.77 17.66 21.42
C HIS A 445 8.90 18.59 21.00
N ASP A 446 9.98 18.64 21.79
CA ASP A 446 11.16 19.46 21.51
C ASP A 446 11.76 19.10 20.14
N ALA A 447 11.93 17.81 19.86
CA ALA A 447 12.47 17.35 18.58
C ALA A 447 11.55 17.63 17.38
N LEU A 448 10.22 17.62 17.60
CA LEU A 448 9.23 17.96 16.58
C LEU A 448 9.20 19.46 16.29
N ILE A 449 9.25 20.32 17.32
CA ILE A 449 9.37 21.78 17.16
C ILE A 449 10.67 22.10 16.43
N GLU A 450 11.78 21.54 16.89
CA GLU A 450 13.07 21.66 16.22
C GLU A 450 12.94 21.29 14.73
N MET A 451 12.32 20.16 14.40
CA MET A 451 12.14 19.76 13.00
C MET A 451 11.23 20.73 12.21
N ALA A 452 10.18 21.28 12.84
CA ALA A 452 9.27 22.22 12.18
C ALA A 452 9.94 23.58 11.91
N ASP A 453 10.71 24.09 12.88
CA ASP A 453 11.41 25.38 12.82
C ASP A 453 12.65 25.37 11.92
N GLU A 454 13.20 24.19 11.65
CA GLU A 454 14.27 24.02 10.67
C GLU A 454 13.80 24.48 9.28
N SER A 455 14.52 25.42 8.68
CA SER A 455 14.12 26.03 7.40
C SER A 455 14.68 25.28 6.18
N SER A 456 15.77 24.53 6.36
CA SER A 456 16.41 23.75 5.29
C SER A 456 15.81 22.34 5.14
N TRP A 457 15.71 21.87 3.91
CA TRP A 457 15.40 20.47 3.59
C TRP A 457 16.44 19.52 4.16
N SER A 458 17.74 19.83 4.00
CA SER A 458 18.81 18.95 4.50
C SER A 458 18.81 18.86 6.03
N GLY A 459 18.53 19.96 6.72
CA GLY A 459 18.33 20.01 8.17
C GLY A 459 17.16 19.13 8.60
N ARG A 460 15.99 19.27 7.97
CA ARG A 460 14.80 18.45 8.29
C ARG A 460 15.02 16.97 8.02
N CYS A 461 15.64 16.62 6.90
CA CYS A 461 15.97 15.23 6.58
C CYS A 461 16.94 14.63 7.61
N ARG A 462 17.91 15.40 8.10
CA ARG A 462 18.84 14.97 9.16
C ARG A 462 18.13 14.75 10.49
N ARG A 463 17.25 15.68 10.91
CA ARG A 463 16.44 15.54 12.13
C ARG A 463 15.47 14.36 12.03
N THR A 464 14.85 14.14 10.87
CA THR A 464 13.97 12.99 10.61
C THR A 464 14.73 11.66 10.72
N ARG A 465 15.92 11.54 10.14
CA ARG A 465 16.76 10.33 10.28
C ARG A 465 17.14 10.07 11.73
N ARG A 466 17.45 11.12 12.49
CA ARG A 466 17.72 11.03 13.92
C ARG A 466 16.51 10.47 14.67
N LEU A 467 15.30 10.99 14.41
CA LEU A 467 14.06 10.47 15.01
C LEU A 467 13.79 9.01 14.62
N VAL A 468 14.00 8.63 13.36
CA VAL A 468 13.91 7.22 12.93
C VAL A 468 14.88 6.36 13.74
N ARG A 469 16.15 6.75 13.85
CA ARG A 469 17.16 6.01 14.61
C ARG A 469 16.83 5.91 16.10
N ASP A 470 16.45 7.03 16.71
CA ASP A 470 16.28 7.14 18.16
C ASP A 470 14.95 6.49 18.60
N LEU A 471 13.88 6.56 17.80
CA LEU A 471 12.54 6.05 18.15
C LEU A 471 12.16 4.70 17.54
N LEU A 472 12.79 4.23 16.45
CA LEU A 472 12.59 2.87 15.93
C LEU A 472 13.73 1.92 16.30
N GLY A 473 14.56 2.31 17.27
CA GLY A 473 15.70 1.53 17.75
C GLY A 473 16.90 1.55 16.80
N SER A 474 18.06 1.14 17.31
CA SER A 474 19.31 1.02 16.54
C SER A 474 19.25 -0.10 15.48
N GLU A 475 20.25 -0.17 14.61
CA GLU A 475 20.39 -1.28 13.65
C GLU A 475 20.31 -2.67 14.32
N THR A 476 20.88 -2.81 15.53
CA THR A 476 20.79 -4.05 16.31
C THR A 476 19.37 -4.36 16.75
N ALA A 477 18.56 -3.35 17.12
CA ALA A 477 17.16 -3.54 17.47
C ALA A 477 16.29 -3.91 16.24
N ARG A 478 16.78 -3.63 15.04
CA ARG A 478 16.11 -3.94 13.77
C ARG A 478 16.64 -5.22 13.11
N ALA A 479 17.59 -5.91 13.72
CA ALA A 479 18.19 -7.11 13.15
C ALA A 479 17.15 -8.23 12.91
N ASP A 480 16.11 -8.29 13.75
CA ASP A 480 15.03 -9.27 13.65
C ASP A 480 13.85 -8.80 12.78
N TRP A 481 13.98 -7.65 12.11
CA TRP A 481 12.92 -7.18 11.21
C TRP A 481 12.76 -8.12 10.00
N PRO A 482 11.51 -8.30 9.51
CA PRO A 482 11.30 -8.97 8.24
C PRO A 482 12.10 -8.27 7.13
N PRO A 483 12.66 -9.02 6.15
CA PRO A 483 13.47 -8.44 5.08
C PRO A 483 12.77 -7.31 4.32
N GLU A 484 11.44 -7.40 4.16
CA GLU A 484 10.62 -6.36 3.53
C GLU A 484 10.59 -5.05 4.32
N GLU A 485 10.62 -5.10 5.66
CA GLU A 485 10.68 -3.92 6.53
C GLU A 485 12.08 -3.29 6.52
N THR A 486 13.13 -4.10 6.39
CA THR A 486 14.51 -3.60 6.22
C THR A 486 14.66 -2.87 4.89
N LEU A 487 14.18 -3.47 3.79
CA LEU A 487 14.18 -2.82 2.48
C LEU A 487 13.38 -1.51 2.49
N ALA A 488 12.22 -1.49 3.16
CA ALA A 488 11.43 -0.28 3.34
C ALA A 488 12.21 0.82 4.07
N ALA A 489 12.97 0.48 5.11
CA ALA A 489 13.80 1.45 5.83
C ALA A 489 14.92 2.03 4.96
N GLU A 490 15.55 1.19 4.11
CA GLU A 490 16.56 1.62 3.14
C GLU A 490 15.96 2.55 2.06
N GLU A 491 14.80 2.20 1.51
CA GLU A 491 14.09 3.04 0.54
C GLU A 491 13.66 4.39 1.15
N ALA A 492 13.16 4.40 2.39
CA ALA A 492 12.82 5.62 3.12
C ALA A 492 14.06 6.50 3.36
N ALA A 493 15.22 5.92 3.70
CA ALA A 493 16.46 6.66 3.86
C ALA A 493 16.91 7.29 2.52
N ALA A 494 16.83 6.55 1.42
CA ALA A 494 17.15 7.06 0.09
C ALA A 494 16.19 8.17 -0.37
N ILE A 495 14.92 8.13 0.01
CA ILE A 495 13.97 9.23 -0.20
C ILE A 495 14.44 10.48 0.55
N LEU A 496 14.80 10.36 1.82
CA LEU A 496 15.33 11.47 2.61
C LEU A 496 16.66 12.02 2.04
N ASP A 497 17.47 11.22 1.35
CA ASP A 497 18.70 11.68 0.70
C ASP A 497 18.33 12.57 -0.50
N ARG A 498 17.39 12.13 -1.33
CA ARG A 498 16.91 12.91 -2.49
C ARG A 498 16.21 14.20 -2.08
N LEU A 499 15.46 14.19 -0.98
CA LEU A 499 14.79 15.40 -0.48
C LEU A 499 15.77 16.41 0.11
N ALA A 500 16.89 15.96 0.70
CA ALA A 500 17.90 16.87 1.25
C ALA A 500 18.55 17.76 0.18
N ASP A 501 18.57 17.31 -1.07
CA ASP A 501 19.12 18.04 -2.22
C ASP A 501 18.26 19.24 -2.70
N LEU A 502 17.09 19.46 -2.09
CA LEU A 502 16.12 20.51 -2.49
C LEU A 502 16.43 21.90 -1.92
N ASP A 503 17.44 22.04 -1.04
CA ASP A 503 17.84 23.32 -0.43
C ASP A 503 18.10 24.42 -1.48
N ASP A 504 18.71 24.06 -2.62
CA ASP A 504 19.03 24.99 -3.70
C ASP A 504 17.78 25.53 -4.43
N LEU A 505 16.66 24.81 -4.37
CA LEU A 505 15.45 25.09 -5.17
C LEU A 505 14.40 25.87 -4.40
N GLU A 506 14.17 25.48 -3.14
CA GLU A 506 13.21 26.06 -2.22
C GLU A 506 13.93 26.36 -0.89
N PRO A 507 14.74 27.44 -0.84
CA PRO A 507 15.28 27.91 0.42
C PRO A 507 14.13 28.33 1.34
N ASP A 508 14.20 27.92 2.61
CA ASP A 508 13.19 28.16 3.64
C ASP A 508 11.82 27.52 3.39
N ALA A 509 11.81 26.25 2.97
CA ALA A 509 10.57 25.51 2.72
C ALA A 509 9.70 25.39 3.98
N PRO A 510 8.37 25.64 3.92
CA PRO A 510 7.51 25.48 5.09
C PRO A 510 7.35 24.00 5.47
N PHE A 511 7.12 23.69 6.74
CA PHE A 511 7.02 22.30 7.24
C PHE A 511 5.97 21.47 6.48
N ARG A 512 4.84 22.09 6.12
CA ARG A 512 3.79 21.47 5.29
C ARG A 512 4.32 20.96 3.94
N SER A 513 5.27 21.66 3.32
CA SER A 513 5.88 21.27 2.04
C SER A 513 6.74 20.03 2.21
N PHE A 514 7.56 20.01 3.26
CA PHE A 514 8.39 18.85 3.61
C PHE A 514 7.52 17.62 3.87
N ARG A 515 6.48 17.76 4.71
CA ARG A 515 5.53 16.68 4.99
C ARG A 515 4.84 16.19 3.72
N GLY A 516 4.31 17.10 2.90
CA GLY A 516 3.61 16.74 1.67
C GLY A 516 4.50 16.01 0.66
N ALA A 517 5.75 16.44 0.51
CA ALA A 517 6.72 15.78 -0.37
C ALA A 517 7.10 14.38 0.14
N LEU A 518 7.39 14.25 1.45
CA LEU A 518 7.72 12.95 2.02
C LEU A 518 6.54 11.98 1.91
N VAL A 519 5.32 12.40 2.29
CA VAL A 519 4.12 11.55 2.22
C VAL A 519 3.82 11.13 0.78
N ALA A 520 4.06 12.00 -0.21
CA ALA A 520 3.91 11.64 -1.62
C ALA A 520 4.88 10.52 -2.03
N GLU A 521 6.16 10.63 -1.68
CA GLU A 521 7.17 9.59 -1.97
C GLU A 521 6.88 8.28 -1.21
N LEU A 522 6.35 8.34 0.02
CA LEU A 522 5.93 7.16 0.79
C LEU A 522 4.70 6.45 0.18
N GLY A 523 4.01 7.07 -0.78
CA GLY A 523 2.83 6.49 -1.43
C GLY A 523 3.11 5.38 -2.44
N HIS A 524 4.38 5.08 -2.73
CA HIS A 524 4.79 4.10 -3.73
C HIS A 524 4.93 2.67 -3.15
N PRO A 525 4.65 1.62 -3.94
CA PRO A 525 4.91 0.23 -3.54
C PRO A 525 6.40 -0.03 -3.30
N VAL A 526 6.71 -0.79 -2.25
CA VAL A 526 8.08 -1.13 -1.84
C VAL A 526 8.59 -2.33 -2.63
N GLY A 527 9.75 -2.17 -3.26
CA GLY A 527 10.54 -3.27 -3.79
C GLY A 527 9.80 -4.28 -4.69
N ARG A 528 10.25 -5.53 -4.59
CA ARG A 528 9.76 -6.71 -5.33
C ARG A 528 9.67 -7.90 -4.40
N VAL A 529 8.79 -8.83 -4.71
CA VAL A 529 8.66 -10.09 -3.97
C VAL A 529 9.32 -11.21 -4.77
N GLY A 530 10.06 -12.07 -4.07
CA GLY A 530 10.70 -13.25 -4.66
C GLY A 530 11.89 -12.96 -5.58
N LEU A 531 12.45 -14.02 -6.16
CA LEU A 531 13.57 -13.93 -7.10
C LEU A 531 13.05 -13.94 -8.53
N THR A 532 13.35 -12.90 -9.31
CA THR A 532 12.91 -12.80 -10.71
C THR A 532 13.25 -14.06 -11.51
N GLY A 533 12.25 -14.62 -12.21
CA GLY A 533 12.38 -15.83 -13.01
C GLY A 533 12.48 -17.13 -12.19
N VAL A 534 12.16 -17.09 -10.90
CA VAL A 534 11.98 -18.27 -10.04
C VAL A 534 10.52 -18.30 -9.60
N GLY A 535 9.88 -19.46 -9.71
CA GLY A 535 8.47 -19.62 -9.34
C GLY A 535 7.50 -18.94 -10.32
N VAL A 536 6.25 -18.82 -9.88
CA VAL A 536 5.15 -18.23 -10.67
C VAL A 536 5.39 -16.73 -10.90
N LEU A 537 5.17 -16.23 -12.10
CA LEU A 537 5.17 -14.79 -12.37
C LEU A 537 3.80 -14.20 -12.01
N VAL A 538 3.75 -13.20 -11.14
CA VAL A 538 2.53 -12.41 -10.89
C VAL A 538 2.72 -11.00 -11.45
N THR A 539 1.86 -10.60 -12.38
CA THR A 539 1.97 -9.32 -13.07
C THR A 539 0.62 -8.69 -13.42
N SER A 540 0.60 -7.39 -13.64
CA SER A 540 -0.60 -6.70 -14.14
C SER A 540 -0.81 -6.96 -15.62
N VAL A 541 -2.06 -6.84 -16.10
CA VAL A 541 -2.38 -7.00 -17.52
C VAL A 541 -1.59 -6.06 -18.42
N ASP A 542 -1.33 -4.83 -17.98
CA ASP A 542 -0.59 -3.83 -18.76
C ASP A 542 0.88 -4.23 -19.00
N ARG A 543 1.39 -5.18 -18.20
CA ARG A 543 2.75 -5.74 -18.30
C ARG A 543 2.74 -7.19 -18.80
N ALA A 544 1.62 -7.68 -19.32
CA ALA A 544 1.51 -9.04 -19.83
C ALA A 544 2.07 -9.20 -21.26
N ALA A 545 2.26 -8.10 -21.99
CA ALA A 545 2.94 -8.12 -23.28
C ALA A 545 4.41 -8.55 -23.09
N GLY A 546 4.78 -9.71 -23.64
CA GLY A 546 6.11 -10.32 -23.45
C GLY A 546 6.11 -11.60 -22.62
N LEU A 547 4.96 -12.00 -22.08
CA LEU A 547 4.81 -13.34 -21.50
C LEU A 547 5.18 -14.42 -22.54
N ASP A 548 5.90 -15.43 -22.06
CA ASP A 548 6.13 -16.71 -22.76
C ASP A 548 6.05 -17.79 -21.68
N VAL A 549 4.88 -18.38 -21.54
CA VAL A 549 4.56 -19.33 -20.46
C VAL A 549 3.65 -20.42 -21.02
N ASP A 550 3.51 -21.52 -20.32
CA ASP A 550 2.64 -22.62 -20.75
C ASP A 550 1.20 -22.43 -20.24
N LEU A 551 1.04 -21.78 -19.08
CA LEU A 551 -0.23 -21.47 -18.44
C LEU A 551 -0.34 -19.99 -18.04
N VAL A 552 -1.44 -19.35 -18.42
CA VAL A 552 -1.85 -18.03 -17.93
C VAL A 552 -3.15 -18.14 -17.14
N VAL A 553 -3.16 -17.60 -15.93
CA VAL A 553 -4.35 -17.48 -15.09
C VAL A 553 -4.69 -16.00 -14.95
N VAL A 554 -5.83 -15.57 -15.49
CA VAL A 554 -6.29 -14.18 -15.42
C VAL A 554 -7.32 -14.02 -14.32
N LEU A 555 -7.03 -13.17 -13.34
CA LEU A 555 -7.89 -12.84 -12.21
C LEU A 555 -8.72 -11.58 -12.46
N GLY A 556 -9.78 -11.40 -11.67
CA GLY A 556 -10.50 -10.12 -11.58
C GLY A 556 -11.27 -9.73 -12.83
N LEU A 557 -11.76 -10.69 -13.62
CA LEU A 557 -12.54 -10.45 -14.85
C LEU A 557 -13.99 -10.03 -14.59
N ALA A 558 -14.14 -8.90 -13.90
CA ALA A 558 -15.41 -8.25 -13.61
C ALA A 558 -15.42 -6.79 -14.11
N GLU A 559 -16.59 -6.23 -14.39
CA GLU A 559 -16.74 -4.82 -14.75
C GLU A 559 -16.15 -3.90 -13.69
N SER A 560 -15.58 -2.77 -14.12
CA SER A 560 -14.84 -1.80 -13.29
C SER A 560 -13.51 -2.29 -12.70
N SER A 561 -13.26 -3.59 -12.63
CA SER A 561 -11.91 -4.15 -12.45
C SER A 561 -11.19 -4.28 -13.79
N MET A 562 -11.84 -4.91 -14.77
CA MET A 562 -11.33 -5.13 -16.12
C MET A 562 -12.43 -4.93 -17.16
N PRO A 563 -12.32 -3.97 -18.09
CA PRO A 563 -11.29 -2.94 -18.20
C PRO A 563 -11.21 -2.01 -16.98
N THR A 564 -10.02 -1.46 -16.74
CA THR A 564 -9.86 -0.38 -15.78
C THR A 564 -10.38 0.93 -16.35
N ARG A 565 -10.94 1.75 -15.47
CA ARG A 565 -11.33 3.13 -15.83
C ARG A 565 -10.10 4.02 -15.66
N PRO A 566 -9.58 4.64 -16.74
CA PRO A 566 -8.48 5.58 -16.61
C PRO A 566 -8.94 6.78 -15.76
N ALA A 567 -8.06 7.32 -14.93
CA ALA A 567 -8.33 8.51 -14.12
C ALA A 567 -8.75 9.69 -15.02
N ILE A 568 -9.63 10.55 -14.52
CA ILE A 568 -9.95 11.82 -15.20
C ILE A 568 -8.82 12.78 -14.88
N ASP A 569 -8.10 13.23 -15.91
CA ASP A 569 -7.16 14.33 -15.77
C ASP A 569 -7.94 15.66 -15.73
N PRO A 570 -7.94 16.39 -14.59
CA PRO A 570 -8.71 17.62 -14.46
C PRO A 570 -8.14 18.78 -15.29
N LEU A 571 -6.84 18.74 -15.62
CA LEU A 571 -6.14 19.80 -16.34
C LEU A 571 -6.11 19.52 -17.84
N LEU A 572 -5.79 18.29 -18.24
CA LEU A 572 -5.69 17.85 -19.63
C LEU A 572 -6.76 16.81 -19.97
N SER A 573 -8.01 17.24 -20.13
CA SER A 573 -9.09 16.36 -20.61
C SER A 573 -8.83 15.87 -22.04
N ASP A 574 -9.45 14.74 -22.42
CA ASP A 574 -9.31 14.17 -23.76
C ASP A 574 -9.67 15.18 -24.87
N ASP A 575 -10.74 15.95 -24.69
CA ASP A 575 -11.15 16.99 -25.65
C ASP A 575 -10.05 18.04 -25.87
N ARG A 576 -9.35 18.44 -24.78
CA ARG A 576 -8.24 19.39 -24.85
C ARG A 576 -7.01 18.77 -25.53
N ARG A 577 -6.69 17.51 -25.22
CA ARG A 577 -5.58 16.75 -25.85
C ARG A 577 -5.77 16.64 -27.37
N VAL A 578 -6.99 16.29 -27.79
CA VAL A 578 -7.35 16.15 -29.21
C VAL A 578 -7.35 17.50 -29.92
N ALA A 579 -8.00 18.54 -29.35
CA ALA A 579 -8.08 19.85 -29.96
C ALA A 579 -6.71 20.50 -30.17
N ALA A 580 -5.80 20.37 -29.20
CA ALA A 580 -4.44 20.88 -29.29
C ALA A 580 -3.48 19.96 -30.08
N ARG A 581 -3.92 18.75 -30.46
CA ARG A 581 -3.10 17.71 -31.11
C ARG A 581 -1.82 17.45 -30.32
N THR A 582 -1.95 17.18 -29.03
CA THR A 582 -0.80 16.98 -28.14
C THR A 582 -0.06 15.67 -28.39
N GLY A 583 -0.74 14.68 -29.00
CA GLY A 583 -0.20 13.32 -29.17
C GLY A 583 -0.15 12.51 -27.87
N LEU A 584 -0.75 13.04 -26.79
CA LEU A 584 -0.89 12.33 -25.53
C LEU A 584 -2.01 11.29 -25.60
N PRO A 585 -1.86 10.12 -24.96
CA PRO A 585 -2.90 9.09 -24.95
C PRO A 585 -4.24 9.57 -24.42
N THR A 586 -5.32 9.11 -25.03
CA THR A 586 -6.72 9.35 -24.63
C THR A 586 -7.28 8.16 -23.83
N ARG A 587 -8.45 8.34 -23.20
CA ARG A 587 -9.14 7.26 -22.47
C ARG A 587 -9.63 6.16 -23.39
N HIS A 588 -9.97 6.50 -24.65
CA HIS A 588 -10.33 5.51 -25.66
C HIS A 588 -9.13 4.61 -26.00
N GLU A 589 -7.96 5.21 -26.23
CA GLU A 589 -6.71 4.48 -26.48
C GLU A 589 -6.28 3.65 -25.27
N HIS A 590 -6.49 4.13 -24.04
CA HIS A 590 -6.27 3.32 -22.83
C HIS A 590 -7.06 2.01 -22.85
N GLY A 591 -8.36 2.08 -23.18
CA GLY A 591 -9.21 0.90 -23.28
C GLY A 591 -8.77 -0.06 -24.39
N ALA A 592 -8.35 0.47 -25.55
CA ALA A 592 -7.84 -0.34 -26.66
C ALA A 592 -6.52 -1.03 -26.31
N ARG A 593 -5.58 -0.31 -25.68
CA ARG A 593 -4.30 -0.88 -25.22
C ARG A 593 -4.48 -1.97 -24.19
N GLN A 594 -5.33 -1.73 -23.19
CA GLN A 594 -5.57 -2.73 -22.15
C GLN A 594 -6.27 -3.97 -22.70
N HIS A 595 -7.18 -3.79 -23.67
CA HIS A 595 -7.79 -4.92 -24.39
C HIS A 595 -6.75 -5.72 -25.18
N HIS A 596 -5.86 -5.04 -25.91
CA HIS A 596 -4.76 -5.70 -26.62
C HIS A 596 -3.82 -6.45 -25.67
N ALA A 597 -3.47 -5.84 -24.54
CA ALA A 597 -2.63 -6.48 -23.52
C ALA A 597 -3.30 -7.71 -22.89
N PHE A 598 -4.62 -7.67 -22.68
CA PHE A 598 -5.41 -8.84 -22.28
C PHE A 598 -5.32 -9.97 -23.32
N LEU A 599 -5.57 -9.67 -24.60
CA LEU A 599 -5.47 -10.67 -25.67
C LEU A 599 -4.04 -11.19 -25.86
N ALA A 600 -3.03 -10.32 -25.70
CA ALA A 600 -1.61 -10.69 -25.73
C ALA A 600 -1.27 -11.69 -24.61
N ALA A 601 -1.81 -11.48 -23.41
CA ALA A 601 -1.68 -12.42 -22.31
C ALA A 601 -2.28 -13.80 -22.64
N LEU A 602 -3.47 -13.83 -23.25
CA LEU A 602 -4.11 -15.09 -23.64
C LEU A 602 -3.33 -15.81 -24.75
N THR A 603 -2.82 -15.04 -25.71
CA THR A 603 -2.02 -15.54 -26.86
C THR A 603 -0.67 -16.10 -26.41
N ALA A 604 -0.14 -15.63 -25.27
CA ALA A 604 1.17 -16.01 -24.77
C ALA A 604 1.28 -17.45 -24.26
N ALA A 605 0.16 -18.14 -24.03
CA ALA A 605 0.11 -19.46 -23.41
C ALA A 605 -0.67 -20.49 -24.23
N GLU A 606 -0.43 -21.77 -23.95
CA GLU A 606 -1.21 -22.87 -24.53
C GLU A 606 -2.48 -23.16 -23.71
N GLN A 607 -2.44 -22.87 -22.41
CA GLN A 607 -3.55 -23.02 -21.48
C GLN A 607 -3.88 -21.67 -20.85
N VAL A 608 -5.17 -21.34 -20.80
CA VAL A 608 -5.68 -20.10 -20.24
C VAL A 608 -6.78 -20.42 -19.23
N VAL A 609 -6.72 -19.79 -18.06
CA VAL A 609 -7.80 -19.83 -17.06
C VAL A 609 -8.29 -18.41 -16.84
N LEU A 610 -9.58 -18.16 -17.07
CA LEU A 610 -10.22 -16.85 -16.97
C LEU A 610 -11.15 -16.85 -15.75
N ILE A 611 -10.79 -16.11 -14.70
CA ILE A 611 -11.50 -16.15 -13.42
C ILE A 611 -12.30 -14.87 -13.22
N GLN A 612 -13.62 -15.04 -13.14
CA GLN A 612 -14.57 -14.01 -12.76
C GLN A 612 -14.96 -14.15 -11.27
N PRO A 613 -14.77 -13.10 -10.46
CA PRO A 613 -15.43 -13.00 -9.16
C PRO A 613 -16.85 -12.45 -9.31
N ARG A 614 -17.84 -13.11 -8.72
CA ARG A 614 -19.23 -12.63 -8.63
C ARG A 614 -19.40 -11.58 -7.54
N GLY A 615 -18.75 -11.73 -6.38
CA GLY A 615 -18.82 -10.80 -5.25
C GLY A 615 -17.58 -9.92 -5.08
N ASP A 616 -17.73 -8.88 -4.27
CA ASP A 616 -16.68 -7.96 -3.82
C ASP A 616 -16.48 -8.09 -2.29
N LEU A 617 -15.24 -8.25 -1.82
CA LEU A 617 -14.97 -8.32 -0.39
C LEU A 617 -15.21 -6.99 0.35
N ARG A 618 -15.19 -5.86 -0.37
CA ARG A 618 -15.36 -4.51 0.19
C ARG A 618 -16.77 -3.96 0.05
N ARG A 619 -17.59 -4.54 -0.83
CA ARG A 619 -18.92 -4.03 -1.16
C ARG A 619 -19.92 -5.17 -1.18
N SER A 620 -21.06 -4.97 -0.52
CA SER A 620 -22.17 -5.91 -0.66
C SER A 620 -22.78 -5.77 -2.06
N GLY A 621 -22.79 -6.86 -2.84
CA GLY A 621 -23.48 -6.93 -4.13
C GLY A 621 -22.70 -7.71 -5.20
N ASP A 622 -23.42 -8.11 -6.24
CA ASP A 622 -22.86 -8.82 -7.38
C ASP A 622 -22.13 -7.85 -8.32
N ARG A 623 -20.97 -8.28 -8.79
CA ARG A 623 -20.16 -7.63 -9.81
C ARG A 623 -20.48 -8.23 -11.19
N PRO A 624 -20.91 -7.41 -12.16
CA PRO A 624 -21.11 -7.87 -13.52
C PRO A 624 -19.82 -8.44 -14.13
N MET A 625 -19.95 -9.41 -15.04
CA MET A 625 -18.82 -9.95 -15.80
C MET A 625 -18.17 -8.91 -16.69
N SER A 626 -16.84 -8.97 -16.81
CA SER A 626 -16.11 -8.15 -17.78
C SER A 626 -16.66 -8.37 -19.20
N ARG A 627 -16.88 -7.27 -19.94
CA ARG A 627 -17.20 -7.36 -21.38
C ARG A 627 -16.19 -8.15 -22.21
N TRP A 628 -14.93 -8.23 -21.79
CA TRP A 628 -13.91 -9.02 -22.50
C TRP A 628 -14.07 -10.51 -22.23
N LEU A 629 -14.44 -10.89 -21.00
CA LEU A 629 -14.79 -12.27 -20.68
C LEU A 629 -16.05 -12.71 -21.42
N LEU A 630 -17.06 -11.82 -21.55
CA LEU A 630 -18.28 -12.13 -22.30
C LEU A 630 -17.98 -12.49 -23.76
N ALA A 631 -17.02 -11.80 -24.41
CA ALA A 631 -16.61 -12.12 -25.78
C ALA A 631 -15.92 -13.49 -25.89
N GLU A 632 -15.11 -13.87 -24.90
CA GLU A 632 -14.49 -15.21 -24.83
C GLU A 632 -15.54 -16.30 -24.58
N ILE A 633 -16.51 -16.05 -23.70
CA ILE A 633 -17.63 -16.97 -23.45
C ILE A 633 -18.47 -17.15 -24.72
N GLU A 634 -18.80 -16.06 -25.42
CA GLU A 634 -19.56 -16.11 -26.66
C GLU A 634 -18.82 -16.91 -27.74
N ALA A 635 -17.51 -16.76 -27.85
CA ALA A 635 -16.69 -17.55 -28.76
C ALA A 635 -16.64 -19.05 -28.39
N LEU A 636 -16.63 -19.39 -27.10
CA LEU A 636 -16.63 -20.77 -26.61
C LEU A 636 -18.01 -21.44 -26.71
N ALA A 637 -19.08 -20.69 -26.44
CA ALA A 637 -20.46 -21.15 -26.46
C ALA A 637 -21.11 -21.08 -27.85
N GLY A 638 -20.54 -20.30 -28.78
CA GLY A 638 -21.10 -20.03 -30.12
C GLY A 638 -22.26 -19.04 -30.14
N HIS A 639 -22.65 -18.49 -28.98
CA HIS A 639 -23.72 -17.51 -28.80
C HIS A 639 -23.51 -16.79 -27.46
N ARG A 640 -24.11 -15.62 -27.31
CA ARG A 640 -24.03 -14.83 -26.08
C ARG A 640 -24.91 -15.44 -24.99
N LEU A 641 -24.30 -15.76 -23.85
CA LEU A 641 -24.96 -16.24 -22.64
C LEU A 641 -25.16 -15.11 -21.63
N GLU A 642 -26.30 -15.12 -20.95
CA GLU A 642 -26.55 -14.26 -19.80
C GLU A 642 -25.94 -14.83 -18.51
N PRO A 643 -25.58 -14.00 -17.51
CA PRO A 643 -24.92 -14.46 -16.29
C PRO A 643 -25.65 -15.58 -15.53
N ASP A 644 -26.99 -15.52 -15.47
CA ASP A 644 -27.81 -16.50 -14.76
C ASP A 644 -27.86 -17.86 -15.48
N GLU A 645 -27.58 -17.88 -16.78
CA GLU A 645 -27.55 -19.10 -17.59
C GLU A 645 -26.29 -19.92 -17.29
N LEU A 646 -25.16 -19.25 -16.96
CA LEU A 646 -23.87 -19.92 -16.71
C LEU A 646 -23.93 -20.94 -15.58
N GLU A 647 -24.80 -20.77 -14.58
CA GLU A 647 -24.96 -21.72 -13.49
C GLU A 647 -25.45 -23.10 -13.97
N HIS A 648 -26.18 -23.11 -15.08
CA HIS A 648 -26.86 -24.27 -15.64
C HIS A 648 -26.12 -24.89 -16.84
N VAL A 649 -25.04 -24.26 -17.28
CA VAL A 649 -24.22 -24.74 -18.41
C VAL A 649 -23.28 -25.83 -17.91
N ASP A 650 -23.43 -27.03 -18.46
CA ASP A 650 -22.48 -28.14 -18.29
C ASP A 650 -21.57 -28.20 -19.53
N ALA A 651 -20.38 -27.62 -19.42
CA ALA A 651 -19.40 -27.58 -20.50
C ALA A 651 -17.98 -27.73 -19.96
N SER A 652 -17.11 -28.41 -20.70
CA SER A 652 -15.72 -28.64 -20.28
C SER A 652 -14.87 -27.37 -20.18
N TRP A 653 -15.31 -26.27 -20.82
CA TRP A 653 -14.65 -24.97 -20.78
C TRP A 653 -15.17 -24.07 -19.65
N LEU A 654 -16.20 -24.47 -18.91
CA LEU A 654 -16.79 -23.69 -17.82
C LEU A 654 -16.70 -24.43 -16.49
N HIS A 655 -16.25 -23.72 -15.45
CA HIS A 655 -16.32 -24.19 -14.07
C HIS A 655 -17.04 -23.18 -13.19
N TYR A 656 -18.29 -23.49 -12.85
CA TYR A 656 -19.12 -22.65 -11.99
C TYR A 656 -18.99 -23.09 -10.52
N VAL A 657 -18.27 -22.29 -9.71
CA VAL A 657 -18.04 -22.55 -8.29
C VAL A 657 -19.11 -21.85 -7.47
N ARG A 658 -20.01 -22.62 -6.83
CA ARG A 658 -21.15 -22.07 -6.10
C ARG A 658 -20.76 -21.40 -4.79
N SER A 659 -19.80 -21.99 -4.07
CA SER A 659 -19.30 -21.54 -2.77
C SER A 659 -17.92 -22.16 -2.50
N PHE A 660 -17.22 -21.68 -1.46
CA PHE A 660 -15.99 -22.33 -1.01
C PHE A 660 -16.20 -23.82 -0.65
N THR A 661 -17.34 -24.16 -0.03
CA THR A 661 -17.67 -25.56 0.29
C THR A 661 -17.87 -26.42 -0.97
N ASP A 662 -18.50 -25.87 -2.00
CA ASP A 662 -18.65 -26.54 -3.30
C ASP A 662 -17.28 -26.80 -3.95
N ALA A 663 -16.39 -25.80 -3.89
CA ALA A 663 -15.02 -25.91 -4.38
C ALA A 663 -14.24 -27.01 -3.64
N LEU A 664 -14.32 -27.07 -2.31
CA LEU A 664 -13.69 -28.13 -1.50
C LEU A 664 -14.21 -29.54 -1.83
N GLY A 665 -15.48 -29.65 -2.24
CA GLY A 665 -16.07 -30.92 -2.67
C GLY A 665 -15.47 -31.41 -3.98
N ARG A 666 -15.20 -30.51 -4.92
CA ARG A 666 -14.84 -30.82 -6.33
C ARG A 666 -13.34 -30.72 -6.62
N ASP A 667 -12.71 -29.65 -6.18
CA ASP A 667 -11.33 -29.30 -6.53
C ASP A 667 -10.29 -30.03 -5.70
N LYS A 668 -9.08 -30.18 -6.23
CA LYS A 668 -7.95 -30.65 -5.42
C LYS A 668 -7.47 -29.50 -4.52
N PRO A 669 -7.34 -29.73 -3.20
CA PRO A 669 -6.92 -28.70 -2.27
C PRO A 669 -5.47 -28.27 -2.53
N ALA A 670 -5.19 -26.98 -2.33
CA ALA A 670 -3.84 -26.43 -2.51
C ALA A 670 -3.05 -26.32 -1.19
N THR A 671 -3.73 -26.26 -0.05
CA THR A 671 -3.10 -26.11 1.27
C THR A 671 -3.49 -27.25 2.22
N ILE A 672 -2.73 -27.42 3.31
CA ILE A 672 -3.06 -28.40 4.35
C ILE A 672 -4.44 -28.10 4.97
N GLN A 673 -4.75 -26.83 5.18
CA GLN A 673 -6.06 -26.41 5.71
C GLN A 673 -7.18 -26.80 4.75
N GLU A 674 -7.04 -26.50 3.45
CA GLU A 674 -8.02 -26.91 2.44
C GLU A 674 -8.15 -28.43 2.36
N TYR A 675 -7.04 -29.16 2.49
CA TYR A 675 -7.07 -30.62 2.48
C TYR A 675 -7.91 -31.18 3.63
N ASN A 676 -7.71 -30.68 4.84
CA ASN A 676 -8.49 -31.09 6.01
C ASN A 676 -9.97 -30.75 5.85
N LEU A 677 -10.29 -29.55 5.35
CA LEU A 677 -11.67 -29.13 5.11
C LEU A 677 -12.34 -29.95 3.99
N ALA A 678 -11.65 -30.17 2.87
CA ALA A 678 -12.13 -31.02 1.79
C ALA A 678 -12.35 -32.46 2.25
N TRP A 679 -11.48 -32.99 3.11
CA TRP A 679 -11.67 -34.31 3.69
C TRP A 679 -12.93 -34.39 4.56
N ILE A 680 -13.19 -33.36 5.37
CA ILE A 680 -14.43 -33.24 6.15
C ILE A 680 -15.65 -33.15 5.22
N VAL A 681 -15.63 -32.29 4.21
CA VAL A 681 -16.76 -32.10 3.27
C VAL A 681 -17.09 -33.40 2.53
N ARG A 682 -16.06 -34.15 2.09
CA ARG A 682 -16.21 -35.37 1.29
C ARG A 682 -16.57 -36.61 2.10
N THR A 683 -16.10 -36.70 3.36
CA THR A 683 -16.24 -37.94 4.14
C THR A 683 -17.05 -37.79 5.43
N GLY A 684 -17.27 -36.57 5.91
CA GLY A 684 -18.10 -36.26 7.07
C GLY A 684 -17.52 -36.72 8.40
N GLY A 685 -18.34 -37.40 9.20
CA GLY A 685 -18.03 -37.77 10.59
C GLY A 685 -16.72 -38.54 10.83
N PRO A 686 -16.31 -39.51 9.99
CA PRO A 686 -15.02 -40.17 10.08
C PRO A 686 -13.82 -39.21 10.08
N ALA A 687 -13.75 -38.26 9.12
CA ALA A 687 -12.68 -37.26 9.07
C ALA A 687 -12.66 -36.40 10.33
N VAL A 688 -13.82 -35.92 10.77
CA VAL A 688 -13.92 -35.12 12.00
C VAL A 688 -13.37 -35.90 13.21
N ARG A 689 -13.70 -37.19 13.36
CA ARG A 689 -13.18 -38.02 14.46
C ARG A 689 -11.67 -38.20 14.39
N ALA A 690 -11.11 -38.37 13.20
CA ALA A 690 -9.68 -38.52 13.02
C ALA A 690 -8.94 -37.21 13.31
N LEU A 691 -9.43 -36.07 12.80
CA LEU A 691 -8.84 -34.76 13.05
C LEU A 691 -8.89 -34.37 14.53
N ARG A 692 -9.99 -34.66 15.24
CA ARG A 692 -10.06 -34.47 16.70
C ARG A 692 -9.02 -35.27 17.47
N ARG A 693 -8.64 -36.46 16.99
CA ARG A 693 -7.57 -37.25 17.63
C ARG A 693 -6.18 -36.73 17.29
N ALA A 694 -6.02 -36.11 16.12
CA ALA A 694 -4.74 -35.62 15.63
C ALA A 694 -4.41 -34.19 16.10
N ASP A 695 -5.43 -33.35 16.30
CA ASP A 695 -5.26 -31.92 16.62
C ASP A 695 -6.10 -31.52 17.86
N PRO A 696 -5.46 -31.19 18.99
CA PRO A 696 -6.14 -30.80 20.23
C PRO A 696 -6.84 -29.44 20.15
N VAL A 697 -6.49 -28.58 19.18
CA VAL A 697 -7.21 -27.32 18.93
C VAL A 697 -8.55 -27.62 18.28
N VAL A 698 -8.56 -28.48 17.25
CA VAL A 698 -9.80 -28.96 16.61
C VAL A 698 -10.69 -29.68 17.61
N ASP A 699 -10.12 -30.53 18.47
CA ASP A 699 -10.90 -31.24 19.48
C ASP A 699 -11.62 -30.30 20.45
N ARG A 700 -10.88 -29.35 21.04
CA ARG A 700 -11.43 -28.33 21.94
C ARG A 700 -12.47 -27.45 21.25
N GLY A 701 -12.25 -27.09 19.98
CA GLY A 701 -13.22 -26.32 19.20
C GLY A 701 -14.54 -27.08 19.00
N VAL A 702 -14.46 -28.37 18.66
CA VAL A 702 -15.65 -29.23 18.53
C VAL A 702 -16.34 -29.44 19.88
N GLU A 703 -15.58 -29.66 20.95
CA GLU A 703 -16.08 -29.76 22.31
C GLU A 703 -16.86 -28.50 22.72
N MET A 704 -16.29 -27.31 22.46
CA MET A 704 -16.93 -26.03 22.70
C MET A 704 -18.27 -25.91 21.96
N LEU A 705 -18.28 -26.17 20.64
CA LEU A 705 -19.50 -26.06 19.83
C LEU A 705 -20.58 -27.06 20.26
N ARG A 706 -20.18 -28.28 20.68
CA ARG A 706 -21.13 -29.28 21.19
C ARG A 706 -21.67 -28.90 22.56
N SER A 707 -20.83 -28.40 23.45
CA SER A 707 -21.22 -27.99 24.79
C SER A 707 -22.23 -26.84 24.74
N ARG A 708 -21.97 -25.82 23.91
CA ARG A 708 -22.90 -24.68 23.69
C ARG A 708 -24.24 -25.06 23.06
N ARG A 709 -24.30 -26.19 22.33
CA ARG A 709 -25.57 -26.73 21.78
C ARG A 709 -26.29 -27.66 22.77
N SER A 710 -25.62 -28.03 23.86
CA SER A 710 -26.19 -28.90 24.88
C SER A 710 -26.98 -28.09 25.90
N SER A 711 -27.84 -28.75 26.68
CA SER A 711 -28.52 -28.14 27.82
C SER A 711 -27.68 -28.14 29.11
N ARG A 712 -26.44 -28.63 29.06
CA ARG A 712 -25.56 -28.67 30.23
C ARG A 712 -24.90 -27.32 30.40
N PHE A 713 -24.88 -26.81 31.63
CA PHE A 713 -24.11 -25.62 31.98
C PHE A 713 -22.63 -25.98 32.11
N THR A 714 -21.85 -25.71 31.07
CA THR A 714 -20.44 -26.09 30.97
C THR A 714 -19.51 -24.90 31.17
N ARG A 715 -18.20 -25.15 31.24
CA ARG A 715 -17.20 -24.06 31.28
C ARG A 715 -17.29 -23.10 30.10
N PHE A 716 -17.84 -23.53 28.96
CA PHE A 716 -18.02 -22.69 27.77
C PHE A 716 -19.22 -21.75 27.85
N ASP A 717 -20.08 -21.96 28.85
CA ASP A 717 -21.22 -21.12 29.22
C ASP A 717 -20.88 -20.22 30.43
N GLY A 718 -19.66 -20.32 30.97
CA GLY A 718 -19.22 -19.61 32.16
C GLY A 718 -19.42 -20.39 33.47
N ASN A 719 -19.55 -21.72 33.43
CA ASN A 719 -19.53 -22.52 34.65
C ASN A 719 -18.12 -22.55 35.28
N LEU A 720 -18.00 -21.95 36.46
CA LEU A 720 -16.76 -21.83 37.23
C LEU A 720 -16.76 -22.75 38.47
N ALA A 721 -17.69 -23.70 38.60
CA ALA A 721 -17.82 -24.54 39.79
C ALA A 721 -16.57 -25.39 40.12
N GLU A 722 -15.72 -25.64 39.13
CA GLU A 722 -14.45 -26.39 39.27
C GLU A 722 -13.22 -25.46 39.34
N VAL A 723 -13.42 -24.14 39.37
CA VAL A 723 -12.36 -23.13 39.41
C VAL A 723 -12.36 -22.51 40.80
N ASP A 724 -11.20 -22.55 41.46
CA ASP A 724 -10.99 -21.84 42.71
C ASP A 724 -10.92 -20.32 42.46
N LEU A 725 -11.73 -19.54 43.18
CA LEU A 725 -11.87 -18.09 42.99
C LEU A 725 -11.66 -17.37 44.32
N PRO A 726 -10.41 -17.21 44.78
CA PRO A 726 -10.08 -16.63 46.09
C PRO A 726 -10.62 -15.20 46.27
N SER A 727 -10.83 -14.46 45.17
CA SER A 727 -11.42 -13.11 45.18
C SER A 727 -12.87 -13.06 45.67
N LEU A 728 -13.57 -14.20 45.73
CA LEU A 728 -14.94 -14.32 46.24
C LEU A 728 -14.99 -14.71 47.72
N ASP A 729 -13.88 -15.14 48.31
CA ASP A 729 -13.78 -15.50 49.73
C ASP A 729 -13.63 -14.28 50.65
N SER A 730 -13.75 -13.05 50.12
CA SER A 730 -13.73 -11.85 50.95
C SER A 730 -15.00 -11.75 51.81
N THR A 731 -14.82 -11.60 53.12
CA THR A 731 -15.93 -11.44 54.09
C THR A 731 -16.64 -10.08 53.98
N GLU A 732 -16.13 -9.14 53.19
CA GLU A 732 -16.67 -7.79 53.05
C GLU A 732 -17.00 -7.46 51.59
N LEU A 733 -18.30 -7.42 51.28
CA LEU A 733 -18.82 -6.99 49.97
C LEU A 733 -19.61 -5.70 50.15
N SER A 734 -19.30 -4.67 49.35
CA SER A 734 -20.07 -3.42 49.35
C SER A 734 -21.47 -3.63 48.76
N ALA A 735 -22.43 -2.78 49.18
CA ALA A 735 -23.79 -2.81 48.63
C ALA A 735 -23.81 -2.69 47.10
N THR A 736 -22.94 -1.85 46.53
CA THR A 736 -22.79 -1.66 45.07
C THR A 736 -22.30 -2.93 44.36
N ARG A 737 -21.38 -3.69 44.97
CA ARG A 737 -20.92 -4.98 44.43
C ARG A 737 -22.06 -6.00 44.40
N LEU A 738 -22.86 -6.07 45.47
CA LEU A 738 -24.04 -6.95 45.54
C LEU A 738 -25.12 -6.54 44.52
N GLU A 739 -25.41 -5.25 44.40
CA GLU A 739 -26.32 -4.72 43.39
C GLU A 739 -25.86 -5.12 41.97
N LYS A 740 -24.57 -4.98 41.68
CA LYS A 740 -24.00 -5.36 40.38
C LYS A 740 -24.11 -6.87 40.13
N TRP A 741 -23.85 -7.69 41.14
CA TRP A 741 -24.04 -9.16 41.05
C TRP A 741 -25.48 -9.53 40.74
N VAL A 742 -26.45 -8.94 41.45
CA VAL A 742 -27.88 -9.19 41.23
C VAL A 742 -28.33 -8.71 39.84
N THR A 743 -27.81 -7.56 39.39
CA THR A 743 -28.17 -6.98 38.09
C THR A 743 -27.55 -7.75 36.92
N CYS A 744 -26.26 -8.09 37.02
CA CYS A 744 -25.52 -8.81 35.99
C CYS A 744 -24.33 -9.57 36.60
N PRO A 745 -24.49 -10.87 36.92
CA PRO A 745 -23.41 -11.70 37.48
C PRO A 745 -22.15 -11.73 36.62
N PHE A 746 -22.29 -11.66 35.30
CA PHE A 746 -21.15 -11.61 34.38
C PHE A 746 -20.38 -10.29 34.46
N ALA A 747 -21.07 -9.16 34.63
CA ALA A 747 -20.41 -7.86 34.81
C ALA A 747 -19.65 -7.82 36.15
N PHE A 748 -20.25 -8.38 37.21
CA PHE A 748 -19.55 -8.54 38.49
C PHE A 748 -18.31 -9.43 38.36
N PHE A 749 -18.43 -10.58 37.68
CA PHE A 749 -17.30 -11.47 37.44
C PHE A 749 -16.19 -10.75 36.65
N SER A 750 -16.55 -10.05 35.58
CA SER A 750 -15.57 -9.32 34.76
C SER A 750 -14.88 -8.22 35.56
N GLU A 751 -15.63 -7.40 36.30
CA GLU A 751 -15.10 -6.20 36.98
C GLU A 751 -14.37 -6.51 38.29
N TYR A 752 -14.92 -7.40 39.12
CA TYR A 752 -14.43 -7.64 40.48
C TYR A 752 -13.65 -8.94 40.65
N VAL A 753 -13.87 -9.95 39.80
CA VAL A 753 -13.10 -11.20 39.84
C VAL A 753 -11.94 -11.15 38.85
N LEU A 754 -12.20 -10.79 37.59
CA LEU A 754 -11.15 -10.66 36.57
C LEU A 754 -10.42 -9.30 36.61
N GLY A 755 -10.96 -8.30 37.31
CA GLY A 755 -10.38 -6.96 37.39
C GLY A 755 -10.47 -6.15 36.10
N ILE A 756 -11.36 -6.52 35.18
CA ILE A 756 -11.54 -5.84 33.89
C ILE A 756 -12.34 -4.56 34.11
N ARG A 757 -11.66 -3.42 34.04
CA ARG A 757 -12.29 -2.09 34.12
C ARG A 757 -12.32 -1.43 32.74
N ILE A 758 -13.44 -0.80 32.41
CA ILE A 758 -13.53 0.06 31.24
C ILE A 758 -12.80 1.35 31.60
N VAL A 759 -11.77 1.70 30.83
CA VAL A 759 -11.12 3.01 30.93
C VAL A 759 -12.04 4.01 30.25
N GLU A 760 -12.56 4.98 31.00
CA GLU A 760 -13.33 6.06 30.39
C GLU A 760 -12.40 6.93 29.53
N GLU A 761 -12.77 7.12 28.27
CA GLU A 761 -12.02 7.98 27.35
C GLU A 761 -12.16 9.44 27.78
N PRO A 762 -11.04 10.12 28.11
CA PRO A 762 -11.08 11.55 28.39
C PRO A 762 -11.61 12.28 27.16
N SER A 763 -12.79 12.87 27.31
CA SER A 763 -13.37 13.73 26.29
C SER A 763 -13.36 15.15 26.82
N GLY A 764 -13.16 16.13 25.93
CA GLY A 764 -13.38 17.54 26.23
C GLY A 764 -14.87 17.83 26.42
N ARG A 765 -15.50 17.15 27.38
CA ARG A 765 -16.92 17.30 27.70
C ARG A 765 -17.19 18.75 28.02
N THR A 766 -18.32 19.22 27.55
CA THR A 766 -18.84 20.55 27.90
C THR A 766 -19.68 20.52 29.17
N ASP A 767 -19.99 19.34 29.72
CA ASP A 767 -20.77 19.15 30.95
C ASP A 767 -20.00 18.40 32.06
N LEU A 768 -20.24 18.76 33.32
CA LEU A 768 -19.68 18.06 34.49
C LEU A 768 -20.46 16.75 34.72
N ALA A 769 -19.76 15.62 34.72
CA ALA A 769 -20.39 14.32 34.97
C ALA A 769 -21.08 14.29 36.35
N PRO A 770 -22.30 13.74 36.48
CA PRO A 770 -23.02 13.69 37.75
C PRO A 770 -22.23 13.00 38.88
N LEU A 771 -21.45 11.96 38.55
CA LEU A 771 -20.60 11.25 39.50
C LEU A 771 -19.50 12.17 40.07
N VAL A 772 -18.78 12.88 39.21
CA VAL A 772 -17.71 13.81 39.60
C VAL A 772 -18.28 14.94 40.47
N ARG A 773 -19.45 15.49 40.08
CA ARG A 773 -20.16 16.47 40.89
C ARG A 773 -20.48 15.94 42.28
N GLY A 774 -20.99 14.71 42.38
CA GLY A 774 -21.25 14.04 43.65
C GLY A 774 -19.98 13.90 44.48
N SER A 775 -18.90 13.39 43.89
CA SER A 775 -17.62 13.20 44.59
C SER A 775 -17.03 14.51 45.14
N ILE A 776 -17.06 15.61 44.38
CA ILE A 776 -16.61 16.94 44.84
C ILE A 776 -17.38 17.35 46.10
N ILE A 777 -18.71 17.25 46.08
CA ILE A 777 -19.57 17.63 47.20
C ILE A 777 -19.27 16.75 48.41
N HIS A 778 -19.18 15.43 48.23
CA HIS A 778 -18.92 14.49 49.31
C HIS A 778 -17.55 14.73 49.96
N ARG A 779 -16.49 14.93 49.18
CA ARG A 779 -15.14 15.21 49.73
C ARG A 779 -15.07 16.55 50.47
N ALA A 780 -15.69 17.60 49.93
CA ALA A 780 -15.73 18.90 50.59
C ALA A 780 -16.48 18.82 51.93
N LEU A 781 -17.60 18.09 51.98
CA LEU A 781 -18.35 17.86 53.22
C LEU A 781 -17.58 16.99 54.21
N ASP A 782 -16.92 15.93 53.74
CA ASP A 782 -16.11 15.05 54.59
C ASP A 782 -14.95 15.81 55.23
N ARG A 783 -14.16 16.55 54.43
CA ARG A 783 -13.09 17.43 54.93
C ARG A 783 -13.60 18.47 55.92
N LEU A 784 -14.81 19.01 55.71
CA LEU A 784 -15.43 19.93 56.66
C LEU A 784 -15.77 19.22 57.98
N VAL A 785 -16.43 18.05 57.92
CA VAL A 785 -16.84 17.31 59.10
C VAL A 785 -15.64 16.85 59.91
N VAL A 786 -14.65 16.22 59.27
CA VAL A 786 -13.42 15.75 59.92
C VAL A 786 -12.67 16.91 60.57
N GLY A 787 -12.53 18.04 59.86
CA GLY A 787 -11.87 19.22 60.39
C GLY A 787 -12.60 19.82 61.60
N GLU A 788 -13.93 19.95 61.53
CA GLU A 788 -14.73 20.51 62.61
C GLU A 788 -14.90 19.55 63.80
N ASP A 789 -14.81 18.23 63.58
CA ASP A 789 -14.77 17.21 64.65
C ASP A 789 -13.46 17.30 65.44
N ALA A 790 -12.34 17.38 64.72
CA ALA A 790 -11.01 17.56 65.32
C ALA A 790 -10.92 18.88 66.11
N ASP A 791 -11.57 19.93 65.62
CA ASP A 791 -11.66 21.24 66.29
C ASP A 791 -12.72 21.26 67.43
N GLY A 792 -13.53 20.21 67.58
CA GLY A 792 -14.60 20.10 68.59
C GLY A 792 -15.77 21.06 68.36
N THR A 793 -15.98 21.52 67.12
CA THR A 793 -16.94 22.56 66.75
C THR A 793 -18.12 22.07 65.92
N LEU A 794 -18.32 20.75 65.81
CA LEU A 794 -19.46 20.17 65.12
C LEU A 794 -20.80 20.63 65.72
N PRO A 795 -21.79 21.01 64.89
CA PRO A 795 -23.13 21.33 65.38
C PRO A 795 -23.81 20.08 65.96
N GLY A 796 -24.55 20.27 67.06
CA GLY A 796 -25.33 19.20 67.68
C GLY A 796 -26.54 18.78 66.83
N HIS A 797 -27.22 17.70 67.25
CA HIS A 797 -28.41 17.21 66.55
C HIS A 797 -29.49 18.29 66.43
N GLY A 798 -29.78 18.72 65.19
CA GLY A 798 -30.79 19.74 64.89
C GLY A 798 -30.28 21.18 64.97
N GLU A 799 -29.01 21.40 65.33
CA GLU A 799 -28.40 22.73 65.32
C GLU A 799 -27.95 23.14 63.90
N PRO A 800 -28.14 24.40 63.50
CA PRO A 800 -27.74 24.88 62.19
C PRO A 800 -26.22 25.10 62.10
N TRP A 801 -25.64 24.80 60.95
CA TRP A 801 -24.25 25.15 60.64
C TRP A 801 -24.02 26.67 60.71
N SER A 802 -22.96 27.07 61.42
CA SER A 802 -22.60 28.48 61.61
C SER A 802 -22.18 29.16 60.30
N THR A 803 -22.17 30.49 60.27
CA THR A 803 -21.69 31.26 59.11
C THR A 803 -20.21 30.98 58.81
N ARG A 804 -19.37 30.78 59.84
CA ARG A 804 -17.96 30.42 59.69
C ARG A 804 -17.81 29.07 58.97
N GLN A 805 -18.57 28.07 59.40
CA GLN A 805 -18.54 26.73 58.81
C GLN A 805 -19.04 26.72 57.37
N ARG A 806 -20.10 27.49 57.07
CA ARG A 806 -20.59 27.65 55.70
C ARG A 806 -19.55 28.31 54.79
N ALA A 807 -18.84 29.34 55.27
CA ALA A 807 -17.75 29.96 54.52
C ALA A 807 -16.58 28.99 54.30
N ARG A 808 -16.21 28.18 55.31
CA ARG A 808 -15.20 27.12 55.19
C ARG A 808 -15.62 26.06 54.17
N ALA A 809 -16.88 25.64 54.17
CA ALA A 809 -17.43 24.69 53.20
C ALA A 809 -17.33 25.23 51.75
N THR A 810 -17.64 26.52 51.53
CA THR A 810 -17.48 27.15 50.22
C THR A 810 -16.02 27.19 49.77
N GLY A 811 -15.09 27.47 50.69
CA GLY A 811 -13.65 27.40 50.41
C GLY A 811 -13.19 25.99 49.99
N LEU A 812 -13.58 24.98 50.77
CA LEU A 812 -13.28 23.57 50.47
C LEU A 812 -13.91 23.12 49.14
N LEU A 813 -15.13 23.56 48.83
CA LEU A 813 -15.76 23.26 47.54
C LEU A 813 -14.98 23.87 46.38
N ALA A 814 -14.49 25.11 46.52
CA ALA A 814 -13.65 25.75 45.50
C ALA A 814 -12.32 25.00 45.30
N GLU A 815 -11.66 24.60 46.39
CA GLU A 815 -10.45 23.78 46.34
C GLU A 815 -10.70 22.44 45.63
N GLU A 816 -11.77 21.71 45.97
CA GLU A 816 -12.11 20.44 45.32
C GLU A 816 -12.49 20.62 43.83
N CYS A 817 -13.11 21.75 43.47
CA CYS A 817 -13.32 22.10 42.06
C CYS A 817 -12.00 22.32 41.33
N ASP A 818 -11.05 23.04 41.92
CA ASP A 818 -9.71 23.26 41.35
C ASP A 818 -8.94 21.93 41.22
N HIS A 819 -9.06 21.03 42.18
CA HIS A 819 -8.50 19.67 42.11
C HIS A 819 -9.14 18.83 40.99
N ALA A 820 -10.46 18.89 40.83
CA ALA A 820 -11.16 18.20 39.75
C ALA A 820 -10.83 18.79 38.37
N GLU A 821 -10.67 20.11 38.26
CA GLU A 821 -10.18 20.78 37.04
C GLU A 821 -8.78 20.31 36.68
N GLY A 822 -7.89 20.27 37.69
CA GLY A 822 -6.57 19.70 37.55
C GLY A 822 -6.64 18.32 36.92
N ARG A 823 -7.37 17.38 37.56
CA ARG A 823 -7.50 15.98 37.14
C ARG A 823 -8.20 15.79 35.80
N GLY A 824 -8.71 16.86 35.19
CA GLY A 824 -9.37 16.79 33.89
C GLY A 824 -10.74 16.12 33.92
N GLU A 825 -11.31 15.95 35.11
CA GLU A 825 -12.61 15.32 35.33
C GLU A 825 -13.79 16.27 35.03
N ALA A 826 -13.47 17.54 34.74
CA ALA A 826 -14.43 18.60 34.58
C ALA A 826 -14.42 19.24 33.18
N ALA A 827 -15.58 19.79 32.85
CA ALA A 827 -15.85 20.44 31.59
C ALA A 827 -15.18 21.81 31.43
N HIS A 828 -15.20 22.30 30.19
CA HIS A 828 -14.77 23.64 29.76
C HIS A 828 -14.92 24.72 30.86
N PRO A 829 -13.91 25.59 31.10
CA PRO A 829 -13.88 26.56 32.22
C PRO A 829 -15.10 27.48 32.40
N ARG A 830 -16.00 27.53 31.41
CA ARG A 830 -17.22 28.35 31.41
C ARG A 830 -18.31 27.79 32.34
N PHE A 831 -18.22 26.55 32.78
CA PHE A 831 -19.26 25.90 33.60
C PHE A 831 -18.95 25.87 35.10
N TRP A 832 -17.71 26.17 35.51
CA TRP A 832 -17.34 26.32 36.93
C TRP A 832 -18.18 27.35 37.70
N PRO A 833 -18.55 28.51 37.14
CA PRO A 833 -19.42 29.47 37.82
C PRO A 833 -20.83 28.95 38.12
N SER A 834 -21.26 27.86 37.48
CA SER A 834 -22.56 27.21 37.75
C SER A 834 -22.47 26.09 38.79
N VAL A 835 -21.25 25.63 39.08
CA VAL A 835 -20.97 24.55 40.03
C VAL A 835 -20.55 25.11 41.40
N ARG A 836 -19.74 26.18 41.40
CA ARG A 836 -19.39 26.99 42.57
C ARG A 836 -20.58 27.85 42.99
#